data_AF-A0A0G4MWK4-F1
#
_entry.id   AF-A0A0G4MWK4-F1
#
_cell.length_a   1.000
_cell.length_b   1.000
_cell.length_c   1.000
_cell.angle_alpha   90.00
_cell.angle_beta   90.00
_cell.angle_gamma   90.00
#
_symmetry.space_group_name_H-M   'P 1'
#
loop_
_entity.id
_entity.type
_entity.pdbx_description
1 polymer ?
#
loop_
_entity_poly.entity_id
_entity_poly.type
_entity_poly.pdbx_seq_one_letter_code
_entity_poly.pdbx_strand_id
1 'polypeptide(L)'
;MSLFPPRPFFIFFFLPRYCFDMNISSSTPRRRYALRHLTALRPASRTVSKDLSRSQLANLNPRPVTRQLCQLQRLTHRRIMGSAVMLAEAAALPGTIPVLRTPHDADADRKEFAQNISQQTYKEWPNEAGFDGLTEERGPLELTVRGHIPDWAAGSLYRTGPGACKVENTPKGTHYVTHWFDGFAHTHLFQIVPADEAAGAPLRVVYSSRRQAETLVSEIKAQGMRNAYSFGQRRDPCIGLFGKVMSMFQRQPQGSNVSVAVNTNVPGLSPPRDRVSPPRDRVSPPRDRVSPPKGPPKGDEAPSGGHRNGVRNVWISTDASMLVEADPDTLEPVGVARQSKLHPDLKGPSSCAHAQRDPETGDLFNYNLDFGRTATYRVFRVSAATGKTDILATINDAGAKPGYMHSFFLTPSYVVLCIPVAHFGLAGLKVPWNRNILDSIEAFDATQRCKWLVVDRRGKKGLVASFDTPAAFFFHSVNSFEETSPDGSVVDLFCDVIEYPNQDVIRSFYYDVLLDRNDAAKRFWGEKNRLQTLHPRLARYRLGVPLKSGKKQGQWELVSSIPGPHAGELPVINPAYHTKRHRYVYSLANRGRSTLLDTVVKTDTETKGALLWGCPRGHTPGETIFVPRPVAEGEVADEDDGVLLSVVLDGSAQRSYLLCLNARDLTELGRAECPFSIGLGFHGVHAPTGYLQYMSISLAGVGRHLSIDCTEAITAVRPRRTIRKMGAVQVLYDYSGLAGLATVAFLTIYTLWSCVYNYYFHPLAKYPGPFLAKISPVYSIYGLFRGRWPFDVHQLHLKYGPVVRTMPSELAFTDPTAWKDIYGHRQGHPQFHKDPIHVGSVQDLPGATTLTMADDANHARQRRTLSHAFSQKALLEQESIIRGYVDLFVQKLTPLARSGAAVNMCDWFNFTTFDIIGDMAFGEPFGCLKDGVFHSWVSLITDTIKAGAYEQATRRMFRTGSFWQRTLVKLIPSDLREKRVRHLQLSQEKCLQRIDEGLRREHRDFLYYILRQNEKGTVSQNEIILNSALFIVAGSETTASLLSGLLMHLLRTPAAHARLTREVRDAFPGPGGAADMQFLALQDLPYMNACIDEALRIFPPVPTGLTRTVPRGGDTVAGEFLPGGTTVSVYSWAATHSPRNWARPDDFLPERWLDGDGDEHSGGADGPSPFARDARDASQAFSLGPRACIGKHLSYLELRLILANLLWHFDVERVPTAPGEVDLWDVGGDLRHVKAFNTWNKPPLMCRLRPAAR
;
A
#
# COMPACT_ATOMS: atom_id res chain seq x y z
N MET A 1 -21.15 37.15 46.31
CA MET A 1 -19.75 37.43 46.71
C MET A 1 -18.85 36.74 45.68
N SER A 2 -18.10 37.41 44.79
CA SER A 2 -16.93 38.33 45.01
C SER A 2 -15.73 37.58 45.62
N LEU A 3 -14.52 37.49 45.04
CA LEU A 3 -13.86 38.16 43.89
C LEU A 3 -12.70 37.29 43.32
N PHE A 4 -12.09 37.78 42.22
CA PHE A 4 -10.67 37.75 41.79
C PHE A 4 -10.29 37.04 40.46
N PRO A 5 -9.23 37.47 39.72
CA PRO A 5 -9.41 38.22 38.45
C PRO A 5 -8.70 37.56 37.22
N PRO A 6 -8.64 38.18 36.01
CA PRO A 6 -8.30 37.47 34.77
C PRO A 6 -6.81 37.56 34.34
N ARG A 7 -6.37 36.62 33.49
CA ARG A 7 -5.17 36.73 32.63
C ARG A 7 -5.40 36.14 31.23
N PRO A 8 -4.70 36.62 30.18
CA PRO A 8 -5.07 36.39 28.78
C PRO A 8 -4.48 35.09 28.19
N PHE A 9 -5.26 34.43 27.32
CA PHE A 9 -4.80 33.25 26.57
C PHE A 9 -4.36 33.61 25.15
N PHE A 10 -3.07 33.40 24.86
CA PHE A 10 -2.54 33.41 23.49
C PHE A 10 -2.46 31.98 22.92
N ILE A 11 -3.00 31.83 21.70
CA ILE A 11 -2.65 30.90 20.61
C ILE A 11 -1.87 29.63 21.02
N PHE A 12 -2.55 28.48 21.00
CA PHE A 12 -2.01 27.18 21.45
C PHE A 12 -1.06 26.48 20.47
N PHE A 13 0.01 25.91 21.04
CA PHE A 13 0.77 24.76 20.53
C PHE A 13 0.78 23.64 21.60
N PHE A 14 0.68 22.39 21.15
CA PHE A 14 0.98 21.11 21.86
C PHE A 14 0.14 20.59 23.06
N LEU A 15 -0.18 19.29 22.95
CA LEU A 15 -0.20 18.17 23.93
C LEU A 15 -0.67 18.37 25.39
N PRO A 16 -1.33 17.33 25.92
CA PRO A 16 -1.03 16.84 27.28
C PRO A 16 -0.57 15.37 27.29
N ARG A 17 0.58 15.11 27.93
CA ARG A 17 0.80 13.89 28.72
C ARG A 17 0.29 14.20 30.13
N TYR A 18 -0.45 13.30 30.78
CA TYR A 18 -0.40 13.16 32.23
C TYR A 18 -0.63 11.70 32.64
N CYS A 19 0.24 11.23 33.54
CA CYS A 19 0.02 10.02 34.32
C CYS A 19 -1.00 10.30 35.43
N PHE A 20 -1.72 9.28 35.87
CA PHE A 20 -2.41 9.27 37.16
C PHE A 20 -1.91 8.07 37.95
N ASP A 21 -1.14 8.34 39.01
CA ASP A 21 -1.01 7.43 40.13
C ASP A 21 -2.28 7.53 40.99
N MET A 22 -2.87 6.39 41.35
CA MET A 22 -3.76 6.31 42.51
C MET A 22 -3.42 5.06 43.33
N ASN A 23 -2.70 5.28 44.43
CA ASN A 23 -2.58 4.34 45.53
C ASN A 23 -3.90 4.28 46.30
N ILE A 24 -4.56 3.12 46.34
CA ILE A 24 -5.45 2.75 47.45
C ILE A 24 -5.08 1.35 47.94
N SER A 25 -4.82 1.26 49.24
CA SER A 25 -4.47 0.05 49.98
C SER A 25 -5.73 -0.66 50.47
N SER A 26 -5.79 -2.00 50.43
CA SER A 26 -5.78 -2.84 51.65
C SER A 26 -6.37 -4.27 51.47
N SER A 27 -5.91 -5.15 52.36
CA SER A 27 -6.51 -6.44 52.78
C SER A 27 -6.40 -7.67 51.87
N THR A 28 -5.61 -8.64 52.35
CA THR A 28 -5.64 -10.07 52.02
C THR A 28 -6.60 -10.78 52.98
N PRO A 29 -7.11 -12.01 52.69
CA PRO A 29 -6.36 -13.19 53.15
C PRO A 29 -6.40 -14.47 52.29
N ARG A 30 -5.34 -15.24 52.50
CA ARG A 30 -5.02 -16.61 52.03
C ARG A 30 -6.18 -17.63 52.03
N ARG A 31 -6.12 -18.59 51.10
CA ARG A 31 -6.20 -20.04 51.41
C ARG A 31 -5.25 -20.87 50.52
N ARG A 32 -4.75 -21.98 51.07
CA ARG A 32 -3.85 -22.98 50.44
C ARG A 32 -4.63 -24.27 50.17
N TYR A 33 -4.24 -25.05 49.15
CA TYR A 33 -4.13 -26.53 49.07
C TYR A 33 -3.72 -26.82 47.59
N ALA A 34 -2.65 -27.51 47.17
CA ALA A 34 -1.68 -28.48 47.70
C ALA A 34 -1.93 -29.95 47.24
N LEU A 35 -0.91 -30.52 46.53
CA LEU A 35 -0.73 -31.94 46.14
C LEU A 35 -1.69 -32.47 45.03
N ARG A 36 -1.36 -33.46 44.17
CA ARG A 36 -0.20 -34.40 44.05
C ARG A 36 -0.08 -34.99 42.62
N HIS A 37 1.13 -35.40 42.20
CA HIS A 37 1.56 -36.63 41.46
C HIS A 37 0.65 -37.38 40.44
N LEU A 38 1.10 -38.16 39.42
CA LEU A 38 2.41 -38.75 39.03
C LEU A 38 2.35 -39.32 37.56
N THR A 39 3.51 -39.63 36.95
CA THR A 39 3.78 -40.60 35.82
C THR A 39 2.89 -40.60 34.55
N ALA A 40 3.39 -40.38 33.33
CA ALA A 40 4.40 -41.11 32.54
C ALA A 40 3.96 -42.50 32.02
N LEU A 41 3.88 -42.67 30.68
CA LEU A 41 4.38 -43.81 29.89
C LEU A 41 4.04 -43.70 28.37
N ARG A 42 5.01 -44.03 27.52
CA ARG A 42 4.85 -44.51 26.12
C ARG A 42 4.70 -46.05 26.18
N PRO A 43 4.09 -46.76 25.19
CA PRO A 43 4.80 -47.16 23.96
C PRO A 43 3.92 -47.35 22.71
N ALA A 44 4.40 -48.14 21.73
CA ALA A 44 4.05 -48.09 20.31
C ALA A 44 3.29 -49.34 19.76
N SER A 45 2.80 -49.17 18.51
CA SER A 45 2.72 -50.15 17.40
C SER A 45 1.82 -51.41 17.46
N ARG A 46 1.00 -51.58 16.39
CA ARG A 46 0.68 -52.78 15.55
C ARG A 46 -0.61 -52.45 14.74
N THR A 47 -0.73 -52.49 13.40
CA THR A 47 -0.55 -53.51 12.32
C THR A 47 -1.61 -54.62 12.24
N VAL A 48 -1.91 -55.06 10.98
CA VAL A 48 -2.77 -56.20 10.52
C VAL A 48 -4.25 -55.78 10.34
N SER A 49 -4.81 -55.56 9.12
CA SER A 49 -5.17 -56.48 7.99
C SER A 49 -6.21 -57.54 8.40
N LYS A 50 -7.30 -57.91 7.70
CA LYS A 50 -7.64 -58.11 6.27
C LYS A 50 -9.21 -58.19 6.19
N ASP A 51 -9.96 -58.39 5.10
CA ASP A 51 -9.89 -59.43 4.04
C ASP A 51 -10.94 -59.21 2.91
N LEU A 52 -10.76 -59.93 1.78
CA LEU A 52 -11.75 -60.50 0.80
C LEU A 52 -12.92 -59.65 0.18
N SER A 53 -13.39 -59.83 -1.08
CA SER A 53 -12.88 -60.54 -2.29
C SER A 53 -13.78 -60.32 -3.54
N ARG A 54 -13.19 -60.21 -4.75
CA ARG A 54 -13.61 -60.74 -6.10
C ARG A 54 -15.05 -60.51 -6.66
N SER A 55 -15.35 -60.48 -7.97
CA SER A 55 -14.62 -60.26 -9.26
C SER A 55 -15.56 -60.50 -10.46
N GLN A 56 -15.47 -59.78 -11.60
CA GLN A 56 -15.76 -60.33 -12.95
C GLN A 56 -15.36 -59.38 -14.13
N LEU A 57 -14.42 -59.87 -14.97
CA LEU A 57 -14.37 -59.97 -16.46
C LEU A 57 -14.91 -58.82 -17.36
N ALA A 58 -14.11 -58.15 -18.20
CA ALA A 58 -13.56 -58.55 -19.54
C ALA A 58 -14.60 -58.35 -20.69
N ASN A 59 -14.29 -57.97 -21.95
CA ASN A 59 -13.07 -57.87 -22.78
C ASN A 59 -13.34 -56.92 -24.00
N LEU A 60 -12.30 -56.41 -24.68
CA LEU A 60 -12.06 -56.54 -26.16
C LEU A 60 -11.00 -55.56 -26.74
N ASN A 61 -10.21 -56.09 -27.68
CA ASN A 61 -9.25 -55.45 -28.60
C ASN A 61 -9.83 -55.63 -30.05
N PRO A 62 -9.34 -55.04 -31.18
CA PRO A 62 -7.93 -54.98 -31.58
C PRO A 62 -7.46 -53.75 -32.41
N ARG A 63 -6.20 -53.82 -32.90
CA ARG A 63 -5.44 -52.93 -33.82
C ARG A 63 -5.85 -53.15 -35.32
N PRO A 64 -5.13 -52.72 -36.42
CA PRO A 64 -3.81 -52.04 -36.58
C PRO A 64 -3.64 -51.05 -37.77
N VAL A 65 -2.36 -50.79 -38.15
CA VAL A 65 -1.75 -50.24 -39.41
C VAL A 65 -0.90 -48.96 -39.17
N THR A 66 0.14 -48.62 -39.96
CA THR A 66 1.50 -49.23 -40.14
C THR A 66 2.33 -48.34 -41.10
N ARG A 67 3.62 -48.05 -40.84
CA ARG A 67 4.75 -47.98 -41.83
C ARG A 67 6.12 -47.45 -41.29
N GLN A 68 7.17 -48.28 -41.44
CA GLN A 68 8.47 -48.06 -42.14
C GLN A 68 9.48 -46.96 -41.67
N LEU A 69 10.82 -47.09 -41.77
CA LEU A 69 11.73 -48.14 -42.31
C LEU A 69 13.17 -48.06 -41.72
N CYS A 70 13.94 -49.14 -41.93
CA CYS A 70 15.41 -49.38 -41.89
C CYS A 70 16.34 -48.25 -42.46
N GLN A 71 17.69 -48.20 -42.34
CA GLN A 71 18.77 -49.11 -41.87
C GLN A 71 20.19 -48.44 -41.89
N LEU A 72 21.21 -49.08 -41.26
CA LEU A 72 22.68 -49.12 -41.63
C LEU A 72 23.53 -47.80 -41.65
N GLN A 73 24.88 -47.79 -41.59
CA GLN A 73 25.90 -48.51 -40.79
C GLN A 73 27.35 -47.93 -41.04
N ARG A 74 28.23 -47.95 -40.00
CA ARG A 74 29.69 -48.31 -40.03
C ARG A 74 30.84 -47.41 -40.60
N LEU A 75 31.96 -47.39 -39.81
CA LEU A 75 33.42 -47.35 -40.19
C LEU A 75 34.01 -45.99 -40.71
N THR A 76 35.30 -45.58 -40.57
CA THR A 76 36.53 -46.10 -39.88
C THR A 76 37.66 -45.05 -39.66
N HIS A 77 38.42 -45.18 -38.56
CA HIS A 77 39.89 -45.02 -38.36
C HIS A 77 40.77 -43.82 -38.84
N ARG A 78 41.29 -43.08 -37.83
CA ARG A 78 42.72 -42.70 -37.51
C ARG A 78 43.85 -42.70 -38.57
N ARG A 79 44.65 -41.62 -38.57
CA ARG A 79 46.15 -41.50 -38.44
C ARG A 79 46.52 -39.99 -38.43
N ILE A 80 47.64 -39.45 -37.91
CA ILE A 80 48.64 -39.81 -36.85
C ILE A 80 49.41 -38.50 -36.45
N MET A 81 49.75 -38.34 -35.16
CA MET A 81 50.77 -37.44 -34.54
C MET A 81 50.82 -35.91 -34.83
N GLY A 82 51.17 -35.05 -33.86
CA GLY A 82 51.59 -35.34 -32.48
C GLY A 82 51.85 -34.12 -31.59
N SER A 83 52.45 -34.39 -30.42
CA SER A 83 52.75 -33.49 -29.28
C SER A 83 51.55 -32.99 -28.46
N ALA A 84 51.56 -32.93 -27.12
CA ALA A 84 51.99 -33.88 -26.07
C ALA A 84 51.78 -33.20 -24.68
N VAL A 85 51.14 -33.88 -23.71
CA VAL A 85 51.33 -33.73 -22.23
C VAL A 85 50.98 -32.34 -21.63
N MET A 86 50.12 -32.14 -20.61
CA MET A 86 49.34 -33.03 -19.72
C MET A 86 47.84 -32.70 -19.73
N LEU A 87 47.00 -33.70 -19.50
CA LEU A 87 45.61 -33.54 -19.03
C LEU A 87 45.41 -34.46 -17.83
N ALA A 88 45.19 -33.87 -16.66
CA ALA A 88 44.67 -34.59 -15.50
C ALA A 88 43.14 -34.51 -15.53
N GLU A 89 42.45 -35.63 -15.26
CA GLU A 89 40.99 -35.73 -15.41
C GLU A 89 40.25 -34.96 -14.31
N ALA A 90 39.80 -33.74 -14.64
CA ALA A 90 38.74 -33.08 -13.89
C ALA A 90 37.38 -33.61 -14.40
N ALA A 91 36.72 -34.46 -13.62
CA ALA A 91 35.37 -34.91 -13.93
C ALA A 91 34.40 -33.71 -13.93
N ALA A 92 33.90 -33.35 -15.11
CA ALA A 92 32.94 -32.26 -15.27
C ALA A 92 31.71 -32.51 -14.39
N LEU A 93 31.34 -31.53 -13.57
CA LEU A 93 30.07 -31.54 -12.85
C LEU A 93 28.91 -31.67 -13.87
N PRO A 94 27.81 -32.37 -13.56
CA PRO A 94 26.76 -32.69 -14.53
C PRO A 94 26.20 -31.41 -15.18
N GLY A 95 26.66 -31.15 -16.39
CA GLY A 95 26.63 -29.81 -16.98
C GLY A 95 25.33 -29.51 -17.70
N THR A 96 24.65 -28.45 -17.26
CA THR A 96 23.59 -27.83 -18.05
C THR A 96 24.19 -26.97 -19.16
N ILE A 97 23.97 -27.35 -20.42
CA ILE A 97 24.58 -26.72 -21.59
C ILE A 97 24.04 -25.28 -21.76
N PRO A 98 24.90 -24.25 -21.85
CA PRO A 98 24.49 -22.89 -22.20
C PRO A 98 23.81 -22.80 -23.57
N VAL A 99 22.78 -21.95 -23.69
CA VAL A 99 21.95 -21.85 -24.89
C VAL A 99 22.17 -20.52 -25.60
N LEU A 100 22.70 -20.58 -26.82
CA LEU A 100 22.84 -19.40 -27.68
C LEU A 100 21.49 -19.02 -28.31
N ARG A 101 21.16 -17.73 -28.28
CA ARG A 101 20.01 -17.10 -28.93
C ARG A 101 20.48 -15.96 -29.81
N THR A 102 19.84 -15.81 -30.95
CA THR A 102 20.07 -14.73 -31.93
C THR A 102 18.91 -13.74 -31.91
N PRO A 103 19.03 -12.55 -32.51
CA PRO A 103 17.92 -11.60 -32.61
C PRO A 103 16.64 -12.18 -33.23
N HIS A 104 16.73 -13.23 -34.05
CA HIS A 104 15.59 -13.92 -34.65
C HIS A 104 14.79 -14.75 -33.64
N ASP A 105 15.41 -15.19 -32.54
CA ASP A 105 14.77 -15.97 -31.49
C ASP A 105 13.91 -15.12 -30.54
N ALA A 106 14.12 -13.79 -30.49
CA ALA A 106 13.56 -12.90 -29.47
C ALA A 106 12.02 -12.92 -29.41
N ASP A 107 11.33 -13.00 -30.55
CA ASP A 107 9.87 -13.09 -30.59
C ASP A 107 9.35 -14.48 -30.22
N ALA A 108 10.15 -15.54 -30.40
CA ALA A 108 9.83 -16.88 -29.92
C ALA A 108 10.01 -16.97 -28.39
N ASP A 109 11.13 -16.46 -27.86
CA ASP A 109 11.40 -16.37 -26.43
C ASP A 109 10.35 -15.52 -25.69
N ARG A 110 9.89 -14.41 -26.28
CA ARG A 110 8.80 -13.59 -25.70
C ARG A 110 7.47 -14.34 -25.66
N LYS A 111 7.19 -15.21 -26.63
CA LYS A 111 6.00 -16.08 -26.63
C LYS A 111 6.16 -17.20 -25.58
N GLU A 112 7.34 -17.82 -25.46
CA GLU A 112 7.62 -18.80 -24.41
C GLU A 112 7.45 -18.19 -23.01
N PHE A 113 7.94 -16.96 -22.78
CA PHE A 113 7.72 -16.22 -21.54
C PHE A 113 6.23 -16.07 -21.21
N ALA A 114 5.44 -15.57 -22.15
CA ALA A 114 4.00 -15.38 -21.96
C ALA A 114 3.27 -16.73 -21.74
N GLN A 115 3.71 -17.78 -22.44
CA GLN A 115 3.20 -19.14 -22.27
C GLN A 115 3.51 -19.69 -20.88
N ASN A 116 4.76 -19.63 -20.41
CA ASN A 116 5.19 -20.09 -19.09
C ASN A 116 4.42 -19.39 -17.96
N ILE A 117 4.23 -18.07 -18.06
CA ILE A 117 3.41 -17.32 -17.08
C ILE A 117 1.93 -17.76 -17.13
N SER A 118 1.36 -17.97 -18.32
CA SER A 118 -0.04 -18.43 -18.48
C SER A 118 -0.26 -19.85 -17.95
N GLN A 119 0.74 -20.72 -18.11
CA GLN A 119 0.79 -22.09 -17.59
C GLN A 119 1.14 -22.15 -16.09
N GLN A 120 1.52 -21.00 -15.49
CA GLN A 120 1.94 -20.88 -14.09
C GLN A 120 3.17 -21.73 -13.74
N THR A 121 4.12 -21.87 -14.67
CA THR A 121 5.35 -22.68 -14.51
C THR A 121 6.15 -22.31 -13.25
N TYR A 122 6.05 -21.05 -12.79
CA TYR A 122 6.62 -20.57 -11.54
C TYR A 122 6.14 -21.31 -10.27
N LYS A 123 5.00 -22.02 -10.31
CA LYS A 123 4.55 -22.88 -9.19
C LYS A 123 5.46 -24.10 -8.97
N GLU A 124 6.31 -24.42 -9.94
CA GLU A 124 7.32 -25.47 -9.87
C GLU A 124 8.73 -24.91 -9.53
N TRP A 125 8.81 -23.64 -9.10
CA TRP A 125 10.05 -22.91 -8.84
C TRP A 125 10.07 -22.31 -7.42
N PRO A 126 10.39 -23.13 -6.38
CA PRO A 126 10.19 -22.77 -4.98
C PRO A 126 11.20 -21.74 -4.43
N ASN A 127 10.89 -20.45 -4.60
CA ASN A 127 11.75 -19.35 -4.12
C ASN A 127 11.65 -19.04 -2.61
N GLU A 128 10.72 -19.65 -1.85
CA GLU A 128 10.38 -19.20 -0.49
C GLU A 128 11.57 -19.21 0.50
N ALA A 129 12.45 -20.20 0.39
CA ALA A 129 13.65 -20.31 1.21
C ALA A 129 14.68 -19.18 0.99
N GLY A 130 14.58 -18.44 -0.12
CA GLY A 130 15.36 -17.22 -0.38
C GLY A 130 14.81 -15.95 0.27
N PHE A 131 13.68 -16.04 0.98
CA PHE A 131 12.94 -14.89 1.51
C PHE A 131 12.46 -15.04 2.97
N ASP A 132 12.26 -16.26 3.47
CA ASP A 132 11.87 -16.56 4.84
C ASP A 132 12.74 -17.68 5.44
N GLY A 133 12.82 -17.77 6.77
CA GLY A 133 13.56 -18.82 7.48
C GLY A 133 15.09 -18.70 7.49
N LEU A 134 15.65 -17.66 6.87
CA LEU A 134 17.10 -17.46 6.73
C LEU A 134 17.82 -17.29 8.08
N THR A 135 18.87 -18.08 8.30
CA THR A 135 19.75 -18.08 9.48
C THR A 135 20.95 -17.15 9.30
N GLU A 136 21.52 -16.70 10.41
CA GLU A 136 22.73 -15.88 10.43
C GLU A 136 23.92 -16.72 10.87
N GLU A 137 24.86 -16.93 9.94
CA GLU A 137 26.07 -17.73 10.20
C GLU A 137 27.21 -16.82 10.70
N ARG A 138 27.43 -16.83 12.02
CA ARG A 138 28.49 -16.04 12.68
C ARG A 138 29.78 -16.86 12.82
N GLY A 139 30.73 -16.61 11.92
CA GLY A 139 32.10 -17.13 12.01
C GLY A 139 32.79 -17.12 10.65
N PRO A 140 34.03 -17.62 10.54
CA PRO A 140 34.58 -18.14 9.31
C PRO A 140 34.09 -19.58 9.12
N LEU A 141 33.06 -19.80 8.29
CA LEU A 141 32.60 -21.14 7.91
C LEU A 141 33.29 -21.58 6.61
N GLU A 142 34.12 -22.62 6.66
CA GLU A 142 34.71 -23.19 5.45
C GLU A 142 33.66 -23.97 4.64
N LEU A 143 33.50 -23.63 3.35
CA LEU A 143 32.54 -24.22 2.43
C LEU A 143 33.18 -25.33 1.60
N THR A 144 32.40 -26.36 1.27
CA THR A 144 32.85 -27.44 0.38
C THR A 144 32.92 -26.94 -1.07
N VAL A 145 34.13 -26.84 -1.62
CA VAL A 145 34.35 -26.50 -3.04
C VAL A 145 34.19 -27.76 -3.91
N ARG A 146 33.50 -27.61 -5.05
CA ARG A 146 33.39 -28.61 -6.12
C ARG A 146 33.83 -28.01 -7.45
N GLY A 147 34.45 -28.81 -8.31
CA GLY A 147 35.07 -28.30 -9.54
C GLY A 147 36.32 -27.47 -9.23
N HIS A 148 36.61 -26.48 -10.09
CA HIS A 148 37.77 -25.60 -9.96
C HIS A 148 37.32 -24.13 -10.01
N ILE A 149 37.57 -23.40 -8.92
CA ILE A 149 37.53 -21.93 -8.93
C ILE A 149 38.98 -21.48 -9.17
N PRO A 150 39.28 -20.60 -10.15
CA PRO A 150 40.65 -20.18 -10.41
C PRO A 150 41.26 -19.38 -9.24
N ASP A 151 42.51 -19.64 -8.87
CA ASP A 151 43.19 -18.97 -7.75
C ASP A 151 43.29 -17.46 -7.89
N TRP A 152 43.38 -16.95 -9.13
CA TRP A 152 43.39 -15.51 -9.40
C TRP A 152 42.04 -14.82 -9.13
N ALA A 153 40.95 -15.57 -8.94
CA ALA A 153 39.68 -15.03 -8.47
C ALA A 153 39.65 -14.81 -6.93
N ALA A 154 40.76 -15.08 -6.23
CA ALA A 154 40.91 -14.85 -4.80
C ALA A 154 40.57 -13.40 -4.38
N GLY A 155 39.86 -13.28 -3.27
CA GLY A 155 39.37 -12.00 -2.76
C GLY A 155 38.20 -12.13 -1.82
N SER A 156 37.65 -10.98 -1.41
CA SER A 156 36.47 -10.85 -0.57
C SER A 156 35.28 -10.39 -1.40
N LEU A 157 34.34 -11.29 -1.65
CA LEU A 157 33.04 -10.97 -2.25
C LEU A 157 32.04 -10.62 -1.15
N TYR A 158 31.67 -9.35 -1.08
CA TYR A 158 30.61 -8.86 -0.21
C TYR A 158 29.28 -8.82 -0.97
N ARG A 159 28.18 -9.24 -0.33
CA ARG A 159 26.80 -9.18 -0.84
C ARG A 159 25.89 -8.61 0.23
N THR A 160 24.82 -7.90 -0.16
CA THR A 160 23.77 -7.48 0.79
C THR A 160 22.36 -7.73 0.25
N GLY A 161 21.40 -7.89 1.14
CA GLY A 161 20.01 -8.11 0.80
C GLY A 161 19.07 -8.12 2.00
N PRO A 162 17.80 -8.53 1.79
CA PRO A 162 16.86 -8.80 2.85
C PRO A 162 17.02 -10.25 3.36
N GLY A 163 17.37 -10.41 4.64
CA GLY A 163 17.50 -11.71 5.31
C GLY A 163 16.32 -12.10 6.20
N ALA A 164 15.24 -11.32 6.24
CA ALA A 164 13.99 -11.73 6.90
C ALA A 164 12.79 -10.88 6.42
N CYS A 165 11.63 -11.53 6.24
CA CYS A 165 10.37 -10.89 5.85
C CYS A 165 9.32 -10.81 6.98
N LYS A 166 9.66 -11.20 8.22
CA LYS A 166 8.75 -11.15 9.37
C LYS A 166 9.48 -10.92 10.69
N VAL A 167 8.76 -10.41 11.68
CA VAL A 167 9.19 -10.30 13.09
C VAL A 167 8.15 -10.98 13.97
N GLU A 168 8.52 -12.11 14.56
CA GLU A 168 7.67 -12.91 15.44
C GLU A 168 7.74 -12.41 16.90
N ASN A 169 6.79 -12.86 17.71
CA ASN A 169 6.72 -12.58 19.16
C ASN A 169 6.65 -11.08 19.51
N THR A 170 5.87 -10.30 18.75
CA THR A 170 5.58 -8.90 19.09
C THR A 170 4.27 -8.80 19.91
N PRO A 171 4.02 -7.69 20.65
CA PRO A 171 2.77 -7.45 21.37
C PRO A 171 1.48 -7.49 20.53
N LYS A 172 1.58 -7.56 19.20
CA LYS A 172 0.44 -7.65 18.26
C LYS A 172 0.48 -8.91 17.40
N GLY A 173 1.21 -9.94 17.83
CA GLY A 173 1.46 -11.16 17.04
C GLY A 173 2.68 -11.01 16.12
N THR A 174 2.65 -11.66 14.95
CA THR A 174 3.74 -11.57 13.96
C THR A 174 3.58 -10.34 13.07
N HIS A 175 4.61 -9.50 13.02
CA HIS A 175 4.67 -8.37 12.09
C HIS A 175 5.25 -8.83 10.75
N TYR A 176 4.43 -8.86 9.71
CA TYR A 176 4.86 -9.22 8.35
C TYR A 176 5.32 -8.00 7.54
N VAL A 177 6.46 -8.15 6.87
CA VAL A 177 6.92 -7.24 5.83
C VAL A 177 6.17 -7.55 4.54
N THR A 178 5.70 -6.52 3.82
CA THR A 178 4.91 -6.75 2.60
C THR A 178 5.69 -6.67 1.30
N HIS A 179 6.85 -6.02 1.28
CA HIS A 179 7.63 -5.76 0.05
C HIS A 179 9.08 -6.23 0.19
N TRP A 180 9.65 -6.80 -0.87
CA TRP A 180 11.01 -7.36 -0.87
C TRP A 180 12.08 -6.36 -0.40
N PHE A 181 12.05 -5.14 -0.95
CA PHE A 181 12.95 -4.04 -0.58
C PHE A 181 12.78 -3.52 0.87
N ASP A 182 11.77 -4.01 1.61
CA ASP A 182 11.58 -3.69 3.03
C ASP A 182 12.04 -4.79 3.99
N GLY A 183 12.47 -5.95 3.48
CA GLY A 183 13.02 -7.03 4.29
C GLY A 183 14.28 -6.61 5.04
N PHE A 184 14.50 -7.21 6.20
CA PHE A 184 15.52 -6.76 7.14
C PHE A 184 16.93 -7.04 6.64
N ALA A 185 17.78 -6.02 6.62
CA ALA A 185 19.12 -6.05 6.06
C ALA A 185 20.00 -7.19 6.61
N HIS A 186 20.62 -7.94 5.70
CA HIS A 186 21.56 -9.04 5.96
C HIS A 186 22.68 -8.96 4.92
N THR A 187 23.91 -9.00 5.39
CA THR A 187 25.14 -8.89 4.60
C THR A 187 25.91 -10.21 4.68
N HIS A 188 26.55 -10.59 3.59
CA HIS A 188 27.26 -11.84 3.44
C HIS A 188 28.67 -11.55 2.90
N LEU A 189 29.64 -12.34 3.33
CA LEU A 189 31.04 -12.28 2.92
C LEU A 189 31.48 -13.68 2.50
N PHE A 190 32.00 -13.80 1.29
CA PHE A 190 32.75 -14.97 0.83
C PHE A 190 34.20 -14.56 0.63
N GLN A 191 35.12 -15.17 1.37
CA GLN A 191 36.56 -15.03 1.21
C GLN A 191 37.06 -16.22 0.40
N ILE A 192 37.45 -15.97 -0.85
CA ILE A 192 38.12 -16.95 -1.72
C ILE A 192 39.61 -16.85 -1.39
N VAL A 193 40.14 -17.88 -0.74
CA VAL A 193 41.54 -18.01 -0.33
C VAL A 193 42.24 -18.89 -1.37
N PRO A 194 43.30 -18.41 -2.04
CA PRO A 194 43.98 -19.19 -3.08
C PRO A 194 44.66 -20.42 -2.48
N ALA A 195 44.97 -21.40 -3.33
CA ALA A 195 45.81 -22.52 -2.95
C ALA A 195 47.19 -22.04 -2.44
N ASP A 196 47.71 -22.73 -1.43
CA ASP A 196 49.07 -22.56 -0.93
C ASP A 196 49.87 -23.80 -1.31
N GLU A 197 50.59 -23.71 -2.43
CA GLU A 197 51.44 -24.80 -2.95
C GLU A 197 52.58 -25.16 -1.98
N ALA A 198 53.04 -24.22 -1.15
CA ALA A 198 54.13 -24.45 -0.19
C ALA A 198 53.63 -25.17 1.07
N ALA A 199 52.39 -24.92 1.50
CA ALA A 199 51.72 -25.64 2.59
C ALA A 199 50.95 -26.90 2.12
N GLY A 200 50.83 -27.13 0.81
CA GLY A 200 50.02 -28.21 0.23
C GLY A 200 48.51 -28.04 0.45
N ALA A 201 48.05 -26.81 0.70
CA ALA A 201 46.64 -26.52 0.99
C ALA A 201 45.90 -26.12 -0.30
N PRO A 202 44.76 -26.77 -0.63
CA PRO A 202 43.97 -26.39 -1.81
C PRO A 202 43.29 -25.02 -1.61
N LEU A 203 42.74 -24.45 -2.69
CA LEU A 203 41.86 -23.27 -2.63
C LEU A 203 40.67 -23.54 -1.70
N ARG A 204 40.34 -22.55 -0.86
CA ARG A 204 39.25 -22.63 0.12
C ARG A 204 38.33 -21.43 -0.01
N VAL A 205 37.04 -21.63 0.26
CA VAL A 205 36.07 -20.54 0.35
C VAL A 205 35.52 -20.48 1.77
N VAL A 206 35.69 -19.35 2.43
CA VAL A 206 35.20 -19.10 3.79
C VAL A 206 34.02 -18.15 3.74
N TYR A 207 32.94 -18.48 4.43
CA TYR A 207 31.69 -17.73 4.47
C TYR A 207 31.43 -17.11 5.85
N SER A 208 30.89 -15.90 5.85
CA SER A 208 30.33 -15.25 7.04
C SER A 208 29.09 -14.43 6.69
N SER A 209 28.22 -14.18 7.66
CA SER A 209 27.07 -13.29 7.44
C SER A 209 26.62 -12.54 8.69
N ARG A 210 26.04 -11.35 8.50
CA ARG A 210 25.53 -10.53 9.60
C ARG A 210 24.29 -9.71 9.24
N ARG A 211 23.31 -9.68 10.14
CA ARG A 211 22.12 -8.83 10.10
C ARG A 211 22.48 -7.40 10.51
N GLN A 212 22.02 -6.43 9.72
CA GLN A 212 22.33 -5.00 9.86
C GLN A 212 21.14 -4.18 10.38
N ALA A 213 19.96 -4.79 10.55
CA ALA A 213 18.72 -4.14 10.95
C ALA A 213 18.21 -4.55 12.37
N GLU A 214 19.09 -5.12 13.20
CA GLU A 214 18.76 -5.67 14.53
C GLU A 214 18.09 -4.63 15.46
N THR A 215 18.50 -3.35 15.37
CA THR A 215 17.87 -2.23 16.08
C THR A 215 16.42 -2.01 15.65
N LEU A 216 16.14 -1.98 14.34
CA LEU A 216 14.78 -1.82 13.82
C LEU A 216 13.89 -3.02 14.17
N VAL A 217 14.44 -4.24 14.10
CA VAL A 217 13.72 -5.45 14.52
C VAL A 217 13.36 -5.38 16.01
N SER A 218 14.27 -4.87 16.85
CA SER A 218 14.03 -4.69 18.29
C SER A 218 12.98 -3.61 18.57
N GLU A 219 12.99 -2.49 17.84
CA GLU A 219 11.94 -1.46 17.90
C GLU A 219 10.57 -2.02 17.49
N ILE A 220 10.50 -2.85 16.45
CA ILE A 220 9.27 -3.53 16.01
C ILE A 220 8.79 -4.53 17.07
N LYS A 221 9.68 -5.33 17.66
CA LYS A 221 9.34 -6.23 18.78
C LYS A 221 8.80 -5.45 19.97
N ALA A 222 9.35 -4.29 20.31
CA ALA A 222 8.86 -3.48 21.41
C ALA A 222 7.51 -2.80 21.12
N GLN A 223 7.26 -2.34 19.87
CA GLN A 223 6.08 -1.54 19.51
C GLN A 223 4.92 -2.35 18.91
N GLY A 224 5.16 -3.61 18.52
CA GLY A 224 4.19 -4.45 17.81
C GLY A 224 4.04 -4.13 16.32
N MET A 225 4.78 -3.17 15.78
CA MET A 225 4.66 -2.70 14.39
C MET A 225 5.81 -1.78 13.96
N ARG A 226 6.08 -1.69 12.65
CA ARG A 226 7.06 -0.76 12.07
C ARG A 226 6.55 0.69 12.04
N ASN A 227 7.21 1.58 12.79
CA ASN A 227 6.94 3.02 12.80
C ASN A 227 7.95 3.87 11.96
N ALA A 228 8.98 3.24 11.40
CA ALA A 228 9.95 3.89 10.50
C ALA A 228 9.41 4.13 9.08
N TYR A 229 10.15 4.88 8.26
CA TYR A 229 9.95 4.90 6.80
C TYR A 229 10.28 3.54 6.18
N SER A 230 9.73 3.31 4.99
CA SER A 230 9.79 2.03 4.29
C SER A 230 9.75 2.23 2.78
N PHE A 231 10.06 1.18 2.01
CA PHE A 231 9.92 1.24 0.56
C PHE A 231 8.46 1.04 0.12
N GLY A 232 7.84 -0.09 0.50
CA GLY A 232 6.50 -0.53 0.11
C GLY A 232 5.69 -1.20 1.22
N GLN A 233 6.06 -1.04 2.51
CA GLN A 233 5.27 -1.56 3.62
C GLN A 233 3.83 -1.02 3.58
N ARG A 234 2.86 -1.91 3.37
CA ARG A 234 1.43 -1.60 3.51
C ARG A 234 1.14 -1.36 4.99
N ARG A 235 0.43 -0.27 5.28
CA ARG A 235 0.02 0.11 6.64
C ARG A 235 -1.46 -0.21 6.86
N ASP A 236 -1.79 -0.53 8.11
CA ASP A 236 -3.17 -0.76 8.53
C ASP A 236 -4.06 0.46 8.19
N PRO A 237 -5.14 0.29 7.39
CA PRO A 237 -6.06 1.38 7.05
C PRO A 237 -6.78 1.96 8.27
N CYS A 238 -6.81 1.27 9.41
CA CYS A 238 -7.38 1.76 10.66
C CYS A 238 -6.57 2.91 11.31
N ILE A 239 -5.34 3.20 10.84
CA ILE A 239 -4.59 4.40 11.23
C ILE A 239 -5.24 5.63 10.60
N GLY A 240 -6.23 6.19 11.31
CA GLY A 240 -6.96 7.38 10.90
C GLY A 240 -6.06 8.61 10.69
N LEU A 241 -6.63 9.64 10.07
CA LEU A 241 -5.92 10.88 9.69
C LEU A 241 -5.11 11.50 10.84
N PHE A 242 -5.68 11.57 12.05
CA PHE A 242 -4.97 12.05 13.24
C PHE A 242 -3.76 11.19 13.63
N GLY A 243 -3.83 9.86 13.45
CA GLY A 243 -2.69 8.98 13.67
C GLY A 243 -1.57 9.23 12.67
N LYS A 244 -1.91 9.44 11.39
CA LYS A 244 -0.94 9.82 10.35
C LYS A 244 -0.30 11.19 10.66
N VAL A 245 -1.10 12.21 10.96
CA VAL A 245 -0.63 13.57 11.33
C VAL A 245 0.24 13.55 12.59
N MET A 246 -0.20 12.92 13.69
CA MET A 246 0.60 12.82 14.91
C MET A 246 1.92 12.08 14.69
N SER A 247 1.96 11.10 13.78
CA SER A 247 3.19 10.38 13.42
C SER A 247 4.19 11.21 12.60
N MET A 248 3.78 12.34 11.99
CA MET A 248 4.71 13.30 11.38
C MET A 248 5.47 14.12 12.43
N PHE A 249 4.89 14.29 13.61
CA PHE A 249 5.49 15.03 14.74
C PHE A 249 6.18 14.10 15.76
N GLN A 250 6.09 12.78 15.61
CA GLN A 250 6.86 11.83 16.40
C GLN A 250 8.33 11.83 15.95
N ARG A 251 9.24 11.87 16.93
CA ARG A 251 10.68 11.70 16.70
C ARG A 251 10.90 10.36 16.00
N GLN A 252 11.62 10.37 14.88
CA GLN A 252 11.95 9.16 14.11
C GLN A 252 12.62 8.11 15.03
N PRO A 253 12.23 6.82 14.93
CA PRO A 253 12.98 5.73 15.53
C PRO A 253 14.45 5.72 15.03
N GLN A 254 15.36 5.11 15.79
CA GLN A 254 16.79 5.09 15.47
C GLN A 254 17.17 3.94 14.53
N GLY A 255 16.34 2.90 14.41
CA GLY A 255 16.59 1.74 13.56
C GLY A 255 16.49 2.04 12.05
N SER A 256 17.62 1.94 11.35
CA SER A 256 17.71 2.02 9.88
C SER A 256 17.66 0.63 9.22
N ASN A 257 16.98 0.51 8.08
CA ASN A 257 17.08 -0.66 7.20
C ASN A 257 17.80 -0.25 5.91
N VAL A 258 19.07 -0.62 5.78
CA VAL A 258 19.92 -0.27 4.63
C VAL A 258 20.51 -1.58 4.11
N SER A 259 20.06 -2.01 2.94
CA SER A 259 20.21 -3.41 2.51
C SER A 259 20.54 -3.59 1.03
N VAL A 260 20.82 -2.52 0.28
CA VAL A 260 20.76 -2.53 -1.19
C VAL A 260 22.11 -2.75 -1.86
N ALA A 261 23.11 -1.91 -1.60
CA ALA A 261 24.43 -2.08 -2.23
C ALA A 261 25.59 -1.96 -1.23
N VAL A 262 26.67 -2.69 -1.50
CA VAL A 262 27.91 -2.67 -0.69
C VAL A 262 28.96 -1.85 -1.41
N ASN A 263 29.55 -0.88 -0.70
CA ASN A 263 30.60 -0.01 -1.20
C ASN A 263 31.86 -0.20 -0.34
N THR A 264 32.89 -0.82 -0.89
CA THR A 264 34.23 -0.89 -0.25
C THR A 264 34.95 0.44 -0.44
N ASN A 265 35.84 0.80 0.50
CA ASN A 265 36.77 1.94 0.37
C ASN A 265 36.08 3.29 0.05
N VAL A 266 34.99 3.62 0.75
CA VAL A 266 34.28 4.90 0.56
C VAL A 266 35.14 6.06 1.11
N PRO A 267 35.56 7.02 0.26
CA PRO A 267 36.37 8.16 0.70
C PRO A 267 35.55 9.16 1.53
N GLY A 268 36.23 9.98 2.33
CA GLY A 268 35.60 11.03 3.14
C GLY A 268 34.81 10.56 4.37
N LEU A 269 34.55 9.26 4.52
CA LEU A 269 33.80 8.72 5.68
C LEU A 269 34.67 8.01 6.74
N SER A 270 35.91 7.64 6.41
CA SER A 270 36.84 6.93 7.30
C SER A 270 37.18 7.73 8.58
N PRO A 271 37.39 7.08 9.73
CA PRO A 271 37.96 7.73 10.91
C PRO A 271 39.45 8.08 10.71
N PRO A 272 39.99 9.09 11.42
CA PRO A 272 41.42 9.29 11.54
C PRO A 272 42.07 8.02 12.15
N ARG A 273 43.20 7.58 11.59
CA ARG A 273 43.94 6.44 12.14
C ARG A 273 44.73 6.85 13.38
N ASP A 274 44.11 6.73 14.54
CA ASP A 274 44.81 6.59 15.82
C ASP A 274 44.12 5.51 16.67
N ARG A 275 44.78 4.34 16.83
CA ARG A 275 44.38 3.35 17.83
C ARG A 275 44.87 3.82 19.20
N VAL A 276 44.10 4.69 19.84
CA VAL A 276 44.21 4.96 21.28
C VAL A 276 43.05 4.25 22.00
N SER A 277 43.34 3.67 23.15
CA SER A 277 42.49 2.73 23.88
C SER A 277 41.08 3.27 24.21
N PRO A 278 40.05 2.40 24.32
CA PRO A 278 38.69 2.84 24.61
C PRO A 278 38.59 3.50 26.00
N PRO A 279 37.78 4.55 26.17
CA PRO A 279 37.55 5.15 27.48
C PRO A 279 36.82 4.17 28.40
N ARG A 280 37.29 4.06 29.65
CA ARG A 280 36.45 3.55 30.73
C ARG A 280 35.42 4.63 31.07
N ASP A 281 34.14 4.40 30.77
CA ASP A 281 33.10 4.61 31.80
C ASP A 281 31.71 4.01 31.51
N ARG A 282 31.26 3.29 32.54
CA ARG A 282 29.92 2.84 32.96
C ARG A 282 28.67 3.25 32.14
N VAL A 283 27.91 2.25 31.68
CA VAL A 283 26.56 1.90 32.21
C VAL A 283 26.38 0.37 32.15
N SER A 284 25.81 -0.26 33.18
CA SER A 284 25.60 -1.72 33.25
C SER A 284 24.13 -2.11 33.01
N PRO A 285 23.83 -3.15 32.20
CA PRO A 285 22.54 -3.84 32.21
C PRO A 285 22.45 -4.84 33.40
N PRO A 286 21.23 -5.30 33.77
CA PRO A 286 21.03 -6.17 34.91
C PRO A 286 21.55 -7.60 34.69
N ARG A 287 21.92 -8.26 35.79
CA ARG A 287 22.43 -9.63 35.83
C ARG A 287 21.29 -10.64 35.73
N ASP A 288 21.46 -11.66 34.90
CA ASP A 288 21.01 -13.02 35.22
C ASP A 288 22.08 -14.05 34.85
N ARG A 289 22.06 -15.19 35.55
CA ARG A 289 23.23 -16.07 35.72
C ARG A 289 23.25 -17.28 34.78
N VAL A 290 24.40 -17.57 34.17
CA VAL A 290 25.04 -18.91 34.18
C VAL A 290 26.56 -18.72 34.20
N SER A 291 27.29 -19.52 34.99
CA SER A 291 28.76 -19.47 35.07
C SER A 291 29.38 -20.76 34.51
N PRO A 292 30.41 -20.69 33.64
CA PRO A 292 31.27 -21.84 33.32
C PRO A 292 32.42 -22.00 34.33
N PRO A 293 33.07 -23.18 34.41
CA PRO A 293 34.06 -23.50 35.44
C PRO A 293 35.44 -22.84 35.20
N LYS A 294 36.23 -22.73 36.27
CA LYS A 294 37.59 -22.18 36.26
C LYS A 294 38.65 -23.25 35.95
N GLY A 295 39.63 -22.89 35.12
CA GLY A 295 40.94 -23.55 35.00
C GLY A 295 42.05 -22.49 34.86
N PRO A 296 43.31 -22.75 35.30
CA PRO A 296 44.39 -21.76 35.31
C PRO A 296 45.09 -21.62 33.94
N PRO A 297 45.80 -20.49 33.69
CA PRO A 297 46.32 -20.14 32.37
C PRO A 297 47.68 -20.77 32.05
N LYS A 298 47.92 -21.07 30.77
CA LYS A 298 49.26 -21.29 30.18
C LYS A 298 49.29 -20.96 28.69
N GLY A 299 50.39 -20.32 28.27
CA GLY A 299 50.93 -20.43 26.91
C GLY A 299 50.39 -19.40 25.90
N ASP A 300 51.27 -18.48 25.51
CA ASP A 300 51.09 -17.65 24.31
C ASP A 300 51.20 -18.48 23.01
N GLU A 301 50.84 -17.82 21.90
CA GLU A 301 50.92 -18.22 20.48
C GLU A 301 49.62 -18.71 19.83
N ALA A 302 48.82 -17.74 19.37
CA ALA A 302 47.91 -17.91 18.24
C ALA A 302 48.49 -17.15 17.03
N PRO A 303 48.49 -17.72 15.81
CA PRO A 303 49.33 -17.24 14.72
C PRO A 303 48.86 -15.89 14.16
N SER A 304 49.79 -14.94 14.05
CA SER A 304 49.59 -13.65 13.37
C SER A 304 49.60 -13.83 11.84
N GLY A 305 48.57 -14.48 11.29
CA GLY A 305 48.41 -14.81 9.87
C GLY A 305 47.28 -14.04 9.18
N GLY A 306 47.05 -12.77 9.55
CA GLY A 306 46.00 -11.95 8.96
C GLY A 306 46.37 -11.43 7.56
N HIS A 307 45.98 -12.14 6.51
CA HIS A 307 46.05 -11.65 5.13
C HIS A 307 45.18 -10.38 4.99
N ARG A 308 45.82 -9.21 5.01
CA ARG A 308 45.13 -7.92 4.88
C ARG A 308 44.72 -7.67 3.44
N ASN A 309 43.48 -8.02 3.11
CA ASN A 309 42.84 -7.55 1.88
C ASN A 309 42.72 -6.01 1.91
N GLY A 310 42.87 -5.34 0.76
CA GLY A 310 43.02 -3.88 0.66
C GLY A 310 41.79 -3.02 1.02
N VAL A 311 40.81 -3.60 1.71
CA VAL A 311 39.56 -2.96 2.13
C VAL A 311 39.78 -2.24 3.46
N ARG A 312 39.55 -0.91 3.48
CA ARG A 312 39.75 -0.04 4.64
C ARG A 312 38.45 0.23 5.41
N ASN A 313 37.31 0.20 4.71
CA ASN A 313 35.96 0.30 5.25
C ASN A 313 34.97 -0.34 4.28
N VAL A 314 33.79 -0.73 4.80
CA VAL A 314 32.66 -1.26 4.03
C VAL A 314 31.41 -0.47 4.41
N TRP A 315 30.76 0.13 3.42
CA TRP A 315 29.57 0.97 3.61
C TRP A 315 28.39 0.46 2.77
N ILE A 316 27.29 0.14 3.45
CA ILE A 316 26.05 -0.33 2.85
C ILE A 316 25.16 0.88 2.55
N SER A 317 24.59 0.94 1.35
CA SER A 317 23.73 2.03 0.86
C SER A 317 22.32 1.55 0.50
N THR A 318 21.42 2.52 0.29
CA THR A 318 20.05 2.40 -0.22
C THR A 318 19.69 3.72 -0.93
N ASP A 319 18.48 3.87 -1.47
CA ASP A 319 18.05 5.09 -2.19
C ASP A 319 17.66 6.28 -1.27
N ALA A 320 18.41 6.38 -0.16
CA ALA A 320 18.34 7.42 0.84
C ALA A 320 19.75 7.96 1.11
N SER A 321 19.85 9.18 1.64
CA SER A 321 21.16 9.80 1.94
C SER A 321 21.87 9.21 3.17
N MET A 322 21.46 8.03 3.66
CA MET A 322 21.98 7.32 4.84
C MET A 322 22.74 6.07 4.43
N LEU A 323 23.87 5.82 5.09
CA LEU A 323 24.71 4.65 4.90
C LEU A 323 25.03 3.98 6.25
N VAL A 324 25.20 2.66 6.25
CA VAL A 324 25.62 1.86 7.42
C VAL A 324 27.04 1.36 7.20
N GLU A 325 27.92 1.55 8.17
CA GLU A 325 29.28 0.99 8.15
C GLU A 325 29.26 -0.42 8.74
N ALA A 326 29.85 -1.37 8.05
CA ALA A 326 30.12 -2.72 8.53
C ALA A 326 31.63 -2.95 8.65
N ASP A 327 32.05 -3.71 9.64
CA ASP A 327 33.45 -4.12 9.78
C ASP A 327 33.86 -5.01 8.60
N PRO A 328 34.98 -4.75 7.90
CA PRO A 328 35.33 -5.48 6.68
C PRO A 328 35.56 -6.98 6.87
N ASP A 329 36.01 -7.42 8.04
CA ASP A 329 36.40 -8.80 8.31
C ASP A 329 35.28 -9.58 9.01
N THR A 330 34.53 -8.94 9.92
CA THR A 330 33.52 -9.58 10.78
C THR A 330 32.07 -9.25 10.40
N LEU A 331 31.85 -8.27 9.53
CA LEU A 331 30.54 -7.69 9.17
C LEU A 331 29.74 -7.09 10.33
N GLU A 332 30.31 -6.97 11.54
CA GLU A 332 29.65 -6.30 12.67
C GLU A 332 29.24 -4.86 12.30
N PRO A 333 28.04 -4.39 12.67
CA PRO A 333 27.64 -3.01 12.41
C PRO A 333 28.50 -2.03 13.23
N VAL A 334 29.27 -1.18 12.55
CA VAL A 334 30.21 -0.22 13.17
C VAL A 334 29.54 1.13 13.43
N GLY A 335 28.71 1.62 12.50
CA GLY A 335 28.14 2.96 12.61
C GLY A 335 27.18 3.34 11.50
N VAL A 336 26.66 4.57 11.56
CA VAL A 336 25.73 5.14 10.59
C VAL A 336 26.19 6.54 10.19
N ALA A 337 26.19 6.84 8.89
CA ALA A 337 26.48 8.16 8.35
C ALA A 337 25.33 8.67 7.48
N ARG A 338 25.34 9.97 7.23
CA ARG A 338 24.56 10.60 6.16
C ARG A 338 25.48 11.36 5.23
N GLN A 339 25.06 11.60 3.99
CA GLN A 339 25.81 12.41 3.01
C GLN A 339 26.10 13.83 3.51
N SER A 340 25.33 14.36 4.46
CA SER A 340 25.64 15.63 5.14
C SER A 340 26.97 15.62 5.93
N LYS A 341 27.53 14.44 6.24
CA LYS A 341 28.89 14.28 6.82
C LYS A 341 29.99 14.49 5.76
N LEU A 342 29.70 14.22 4.48
CA LEU A 342 30.60 14.46 3.36
C LEU A 342 30.65 15.95 2.98
N HIS A 343 29.49 16.60 2.92
CA HIS A 343 29.36 18.04 2.68
C HIS A 343 28.04 18.59 3.25
N PRO A 344 28.01 19.74 3.94
CA PRO A 344 26.82 20.22 4.66
C PRO A 344 25.58 20.46 3.78
N ASP A 345 25.76 20.79 2.50
CA ASP A 345 24.64 20.97 1.56
C ASP A 345 23.95 19.66 1.13
N LEU A 346 24.56 18.49 1.38
CA LEU A 346 24.00 17.18 1.03
C LEU A 346 22.98 16.70 2.08
N LYS A 347 22.01 17.58 2.37
CA LYS A 347 20.99 17.44 3.41
C LYS A 347 19.68 16.79 2.96
N GLY A 348 19.50 16.59 1.64
CA GLY A 348 18.31 15.99 1.07
C GLY A 348 18.11 14.54 1.54
N PRO A 349 16.86 14.07 1.71
CA PRO A 349 16.59 12.74 2.25
C PRO A 349 16.88 11.60 1.27
N SER A 350 16.94 11.86 -0.04
CA SER A 350 17.07 10.85 -1.09
C SER A 350 18.40 10.97 -1.83
N SER A 351 18.87 9.83 -2.33
CA SER A 351 20.05 9.62 -3.18
C SER A 351 19.86 8.27 -3.88
N CYS A 352 20.85 7.76 -4.61
CA CYS A 352 20.83 6.40 -5.15
C CYS A 352 21.82 5.46 -4.43
N ALA A 353 21.45 4.18 -4.35
CA ALA A 353 22.32 3.14 -3.80
C ALA A 353 23.61 2.96 -4.63
N HIS A 354 23.50 3.07 -5.95
CA HIS A 354 24.60 2.94 -6.92
C HIS A 354 25.40 4.24 -7.06
N ALA A 355 26.38 4.42 -6.17
CA ALA A 355 27.40 5.45 -6.34
C ALA A 355 28.41 5.01 -7.41
N GLN A 356 28.70 5.89 -8.39
CA GLN A 356 29.66 5.58 -9.45
C GLN A 356 31.10 5.85 -8.99
N ARG A 357 32.06 5.09 -9.50
CA ARG A 357 33.49 5.29 -9.25
C ARG A 357 34.23 5.56 -10.55
N ASP A 358 35.13 6.53 -10.50
CA ASP A 358 36.10 6.77 -11.57
C ASP A 358 37.18 5.67 -11.57
N PRO A 359 37.33 4.87 -12.65
CA PRO A 359 38.29 3.76 -12.68
C PRO A 359 39.76 4.24 -12.63
N GLU A 360 40.06 5.49 -13.00
CA GLU A 360 41.43 6.02 -13.01
C GLU A 360 41.83 6.65 -11.68
N THR A 361 40.94 7.44 -11.06
CA THR A 361 41.24 8.21 -9.85
C THR A 361 40.72 7.57 -8.56
N GLY A 362 39.76 6.65 -8.68
CA GLY A 362 38.99 6.10 -7.56
C GLY A 362 37.93 7.05 -6.98
N ASP A 363 37.84 8.30 -7.46
CA ASP A 363 36.89 9.32 -7.00
C ASP A 363 35.45 8.79 -7.06
N LEU A 364 34.68 9.06 -6.00
CA LEU A 364 33.28 8.62 -5.87
C LEU A 364 32.34 9.72 -6.35
N PHE A 365 31.35 9.38 -7.17
CA PHE A 365 30.32 10.29 -7.65
C PHE A 365 28.94 9.81 -7.19
N ASN A 366 28.06 10.73 -6.81
CA ASN A 366 26.64 10.47 -6.55
C ASN A 366 25.86 11.81 -6.62
N TYR A 367 24.54 11.77 -6.46
CA TYR A 367 23.68 12.94 -6.29
C TYR A 367 22.97 12.91 -4.92
N ASN A 368 22.57 14.08 -4.43
CA ASN A 368 21.68 14.23 -3.28
C ASN A 368 20.43 15.00 -3.73
N LEU A 369 19.24 14.46 -3.43
CA LEU A 369 17.94 15.03 -3.80
C LEU A 369 17.23 15.59 -2.57
N ASP A 370 17.00 16.90 -2.60
CA ASP A 370 16.21 17.67 -1.63
C ASP A 370 14.78 17.88 -2.15
N PHE A 371 13.78 17.69 -1.30
CA PHE A 371 12.37 17.86 -1.67
C PHE A 371 11.91 19.30 -1.39
N GLY A 372 11.11 19.85 -2.31
CA GLY A 372 10.59 21.22 -2.21
C GLY A 372 9.73 21.58 -3.42
N ARG A 373 9.14 22.78 -3.41
CA ARG A 373 8.33 23.31 -4.53
C ARG A 373 9.05 23.23 -5.89
N THR A 374 10.37 23.40 -5.85
CA THR A 374 11.32 23.02 -6.89
C THR A 374 12.25 22.01 -6.24
N ALA A 375 12.45 20.85 -6.86
CA ALA A 375 13.41 19.88 -6.36
C ALA A 375 14.83 20.42 -6.53
N THR A 376 15.74 19.98 -5.67
CA THR A 376 17.16 20.35 -5.76
C THR A 376 18.00 19.08 -5.88
N TYR A 377 18.57 18.86 -7.06
CA TYR A 377 19.55 17.82 -7.31
C TYR A 377 20.96 18.41 -7.14
N ARG A 378 21.73 17.89 -6.17
CA ARG A 378 23.14 18.26 -5.96
C ARG A 378 24.02 17.11 -6.42
N VAL A 379 24.65 17.24 -7.58
CA VAL A 379 25.63 16.28 -8.09
C VAL A 379 26.96 16.58 -7.41
N PHE A 380 27.59 15.57 -6.82
CA PHE A 380 28.82 15.74 -6.04
C PHE A 380 29.86 14.67 -6.35
N ARG A 381 31.11 15.01 -6.04
CA ARG A 381 32.29 14.15 -6.11
C ARG A 381 32.95 14.11 -4.75
N VAL A 382 33.39 12.93 -4.31
CA VAL A 382 34.27 12.75 -3.15
C VAL A 382 35.62 12.25 -3.66
N SER A 383 36.67 13.03 -3.44
CA SER A 383 38.01 12.70 -3.91
C SER A 383 38.58 11.49 -3.15
N ALA A 384 39.05 10.47 -3.86
CA ALA A 384 39.68 9.31 -3.24
C ALA A 384 41.04 9.64 -2.61
N ALA A 385 41.80 10.55 -3.25
CA ALA A 385 43.11 10.99 -2.76
C ALA A 385 43.04 11.85 -1.49
N THR A 386 42.00 12.67 -1.33
CA THR A 386 41.93 13.68 -0.25
C THR A 386 40.76 13.49 0.72
N GLY A 387 39.76 12.68 0.38
CA GLY A 387 38.50 12.58 1.12
C GLY A 387 37.59 13.82 1.02
N LYS A 388 38.03 14.90 0.35
CA LYS A 388 37.25 16.13 0.20
C LYS A 388 36.08 15.93 -0.75
N THR A 389 34.93 16.54 -0.41
CA THR A 389 33.74 16.54 -1.26
C THR A 389 33.56 17.89 -1.95
N ASP A 390 33.31 17.86 -3.27
CA ASP A 390 33.00 19.03 -4.08
C ASP A 390 31.59 18.89 -4.69
N ILE A 391 30.79 19.97 -4.67
CA ILE A 391 29.49 20.03 -5.37
C ILE A 391 29.74 20.46 -6.81
N LEU A 392 29.54 19.55 -7.76
CA LEU A 392 29.78 19.76 -9.19
C LEU A 392 28.66 20.58 -9.85
N ALA A 393 27.41 20.35 -9.44
CA ALA A 393 26.25 21.12 -9.87
C ALA A 393 25.14 21.10 -8.83
N THR A 394 24.42 22.21 -8.71
CA THR A 394 23.13 22.29 -8.01
C THR A 394 22.06 22.66 -9.03
N ILE A 395 21.10 21.76 -9.25
CA ILE A 395 20.10 21.84 -10.33
C ILE A 395 18.71 21.99 -9.70
N ASN A 396 18.12 23.16 -9.92
CA ASN A 396 16.80 23.56 -9.42
C ASN A 396 15.88 23.94 -10.60
N ASP A 397 15.84 23.11 -11.63
CA ASP A 397 15.02 23.34 -12.83
C ASP A 397 13.55 22.95 -12.56
N ALA A 398 12.60 23.75 -13.04
CA ALA A 398 11.17 23.44 -12.94
C ALA A 398 10.77 22.15 -13.71
N GLY A 399 11.54 21.76 -14.72
CA GLY A 399 11.39 20.49 -15.44
C GLY A 399 12.00 19.29 -14.69
N ALA A 400 12.94 19.50 -13.77
CA ALA A 400 13.57 18.45 -12.97
C ALA A 400 12.72 18.14 -11.73
N LYS A 401 11.56 17.53 -11.93
CA LYS A 401 10.68 17.05 -10.84
C LYS A 401 11.42 16.06 -9.93
N PRO A 402 11.10 15.97 -8.63
CA PRO A 402 11.73 15.00 -7.74
C PRO A 402 11.27 13.60 -8.12
N GLY A 403 12.12 12.81 -8.77
CA GLY A 403 11.86 11.43 -9.17
C GLY A 403 12.66 10.41 -8.37
N TYR A 404 12.10 9.21 -8.22
CA TYR A 404 12.83 8.02 -7.77
C TYR A 404 13.83 7.61 -8.87
N MET A 405 15.12 7.57 -8.54
CA MET A 405 16.21 7.27 -9.47
C MET A 405 17.25 6.39 -8.75
N HIS A 406 17.37 5.14 -9.19
CA HIS A 406 18.13 4.10 -8.50
C HIS A 406 19.61 4.01 -8.93
N SER A 407 19.95 4.55 -10.11
CA SER A 407 21.35 4.71 -10.55
C SER A 407 21.47 5.87 -11.55
N PHE A 408 22.70 6.16 -11.97
CA PHE A 408 23.03 7.20 -12.96
C PHE A 408 24.33 6.84 -13.70
N PHE A 409 24.64 7.57 -14.78
CA PHE A 409 25.75 7.24 -15.68
C PHE A 409 26.99 8.11 -15.43
N LEU A 410 28.17 7.55 -15.70
CA LEU A 410 29.47 8.22 -15.60
C LEU A 410 30.26 8.00 -16.90
N THR A 411 30.65 9.07 -17.57
CA THR A 411 31.53 9.06 -18.75
C THR A 411 32.89 9.67 -18.37
N PRO A 412 33.94 9.63 -19.22
CA PRO A 412 35.27 10.22 -18.92
C PRO A 412 35.27 11.73 -18.61
N SER A 413 34.25 12.46 -19.03
CA SER A 413 34.10 13.91 -18.85
C SER A 413 32.84 14.32 -18.08
N TYR A 414 31.80 13.48 -17.99
CA TYR A 414 30.49 13.88 -17.48
C TYR A 414 29.88 12.90 -16.47
N VAL A 415 29.03 13.46 -15.59
CA VAL A 415 28.00 12.74 -14.83
C VAL A 415 26.68 12.98 -15.55
N VAL A 416 25.92 11.92 -15.86
CA VAL A 416 24.62 12.04 -16.51
C VAL A 416 23.54 11.47 -15.59
N LEU A 417 22.60 12.32 -15.16
CA LEU A 417 21.39 11.87 -14.46
C LEU A 417 20.26 11.68 -15.49
N CYS A 418 19.53 10.59 -15.41
CA CYS A 418 18.23 10.43 -16.09
C CYS A 418 17.14 10.34 -15.02
N ILE A 419 16.24 11.32 -14.98
CA ILE A 419 15.07 11.31 -14.10
C ILE A 419 13.96 10.54 -14.83
N PRO A 420 13.59 9.32 -14.41
CA PRO A 420 12.51 8.56 -15.05
C PRO A 420 11.13 9.12 -14.69
N VAL A 421 10.08 8.63 -15.34
CA VAL A 421 8.69 9.01 -15.02
C VAL A 421 8.18 8.23 -13.78
N ALA A 422 8.86 8.47 -12.66
CA ALA A 422 8.58 7.96 -11.33
C ALA A 422 8.65 9.10 -10.30
N HIS A 423 7.93 10.18 -10.58
CA HIS A 423 7.93 11.41 -9.78
C HIS A 423 7.23 11.22 -8.41
N PHE A 424 7.81 11.80 -7.35
CA PHE A 424 7.21 11.84 -6.02
C PHE A 424 6.09 12.88 -5.95
N GLY A 425 4.87 12.42 -5.69
CA GLY A 425 3.68 13.25 -5.75
C GLY A 425 3.66 14.38 -4.74
N LEU A 426 3.02 15.49 -5.15
CA LEU A 426 2.99 16.75 -4.39
C LEU A 426 4.41 17.26 -4.06
N ALA A 427 5.34 17.14 -5.01
CA ALA A 427 6.74 17.55 -4.90
C ALA A 427 7.46 16.96 -3.67
N GLY A 428 7.25 15.66 -3.43
CA GLY A 428 7.82 14.92 -2.29
C GLY A 428 6.93 14.89 -1.05
N LEU A 429 5.89 15.72 -0.91
CA LEU A 429 5.02 15.74 0.28
C LEU A 429 4.23 14.45 0.50
N LYS A 430 4.05 13.61 -0.51
CA LYS A 430 3.48 12.26 -0.31
C LYS A 430 4.37 11.34 0.54
N VAL A 431 5.70 11.48 0.48
CA VAL A 431 6.65 10.62 1.22
C VAL A 431 6.40 10.66 2.74
N PRO A 432 6.35 11.82 3.42
CA PRO A 432 5.96 11.89 4.83
C PRO A 432 4.50 11.53 5.11
N TRP A 433 3.61 11.59 4.11
CA TRP A 433 2.19 11.27 4.26
C TRP A 433 1.90 9.77 4.28
N ASN A 434 2.40 9.03 3.28
CA ASN A 434 2.26 7.57 3.20
C ASN A 434 3.25 6.86 4.14
N ARG A 435 4.39 7.51 4.40
CA ARG A 435 5.54 6.95 5.13
C ARG A 435 6.06 5.66 4.49
N ASN A 436 5.86 5.52 3.17
CA ASN A 436 6.55 4.60 2.27
C ASN A 436 6.86 5.31 0.92
N ILE A 437 7.82 4.79 0.16
CA ILE A 437 8.27 5.36 -1.13
C ILE A 437 7.28 5.03 -2.26
N LEU A 438 6.86 3.77 -2.40
CA LEU A 438 6.11 3.25 -3.54
C LEU A 438 4.73 3.92 -3.72
N ASP A 439 3.94 4.07 -2.65
CA ASP A 439 2.63 4.75 -2.71
C ASP A 439 2.78 6.27 -2.88
N SER A 440 4.00 6.79 -2.73
CA SER A 440 4.33 8.21 -2.86
C SER A 440 4.74 8.60 -4.28
N ILE A 441 5.08 7.63 -5.14
CA ILE A 441 5.29 7.84 -6.57
C ILE A 441 3.92 8.13 -7.24
N GLU A 442 3.89 9.00 -8.24
CA GLU A 442 2.69 9.27 -9.04
C GLU A 442 2.33 8.10 -9.95
N ALA A 443 1.07 8.04 -10.41
CA ALA A 443 0.69 7.07 -11.44
C ALA A 443 1.50 7.34 -12.72
N PHE A 444 1.81 6.29 -13.49
CA PHE A 444 2.52 6.46 -14.75
C PHE A 444 1.74 7.33 -15.71
N ASP A 445 2.44 8.22 -16.41
CA ASP A 445 1.86 9.12 -17.39
C ASP A 445 2.76 9.16 -18.62
N ALA A 446 2.35 8.42 -19.65
CA ALA A 446 3.09 8.30 -20.90
C ALA A 446 3.21 9.62 -21.68
N THR A 447 2.48 10.67 -21.30
CA THR A 447 2.61 12.00 -21.91
C THR A 447 3.84 12.76 -21.40
N GLN A 448 4.31 12.44 -20.18
CA GLN A 448 5.53 13.00 -19.60
C GLN A 448 6.79 12.48 -20.30
N ARG A 449 7.96 12.94 -19.84
CA ARG A 449 9.26 12.65 -20.46
C ARG A 449 10.28 12.33 -19.38
N CYS A 450 11.23 11.45 -19.70
CA CYS A 450 12.39 11.24 -18.85
C CYS A 450 13.37 12.40 -19.09
N LYS A 451 13.86 13.02 -18.01
CA LYS A 451 14.71 14.22 -18.09
C LYS A 451 16.18 13.85 -17.89
N TRP A 452 16.99 14.06 -18.93
CA TRP A 452 18.43 13.83 -18.89
C TRP A 452 19.16 15.13 -18.57
N LEU A 453 20.14 15.06 -17.68
CA LEU A 453 20.92 16.19 -17.17
C LEU A 453 22.40 15.82 -17.21
N VAL A 454 23.19 16.50 -18.06
CA VAL A 454 24.62 16.25 -18.23
C VAL A 454 25.42 17.30 -17.47
N VAL A 455 26.22 16.86 -16.51
CA VAL A 455 27.06 17.68 -15.63
C VAL A 455 28.53 17.42 -15.92
N ASP A 456 29.33 18.47 -16.08
CA ASP A 456 30.80 18.37 -16.19
C ASP A 456 31.40 17.77 -14.91
N ARG A 457 31.94 16.54 -15.01
CA ARG A 457 32.50 15.81 -13.86
C ARG A 457 33.81 16.43 -13.36
N ARG A 458 34.46 17.25 -14.19
CA ARG A 458 35.73 17.93 -13.90
C ARG A 458 35.55 19.21 -13.08
N GLY A 459 34.30 19.58 -12.75
CA GLY A 459 33.97 20.65 -11.79
C GLY A 459 34.19 22.08 -12.29
N LYS A 460 34.33 22.30 -13.61
CA LYS A 460 34.61 23.62 -14.21
C LYS A 460 33.38 24.29 -14.81
N LYS A 461 32.35 23.53 -15.21
CA LYS A 461 31.20 24.04 -16.00
C LYS A 461 29.81 23.78 -15.41
N GLY A 462 29.66 22.87 -14.44
CA GLY A 462 28.35 22.48 -13.90
C GLY A 462 27.46 21.78 -14.93
N LEU A 463 26.16 22.10 -14.96
CA LEU A 463 25.21 21.55 -15.94
C LEU A 463 25.49 22.09 -17.35
N VAL A 464 25.93 21.22 -18.27
CA VAL A 464 26.31 21.58 -19.64
C VAL A 464 25.22 21.35 -20.68
N ALA A 465 24.38 20.31 -20.52
CA ALA A 465 23.32 19.97 -21.47
C ALA A 465 22.14 19.26 -20.79
N SER A 466 20.98 19.27 -21.46
CA SER A 466 19.78 18.56 -21.04
C SER A 466 18.98 18.03 -22.24
N PHE A 467 18.29 16.90 -22.04
CA PHE A 467 17.51 16.20 -23.07
C PHE A 467 16.20 15.65 -22.48
N ASP A 468 15.24 15.36 -23.34
CA ASP A 468 13.90 14.87 -22.97
C ASP A 468 13.52 13.67 -23.86
N THR A 469 13.56 12.45 -23.31
CA THR A 469 13.22 11.21 -24.03
C THR A 469 11.79 10.76 -23.70
N PRO A 470 11.20 9.78 -24.42
CA PRO A 470 9.89 9.21 -24.08
C PRO A 470 9.80 8.74 -22.62
N ALA A 471 8.58 8.70 -22.08
CA ALA A 471 8.33 8.20 -20.73
C ALA A 471 8.75 6.73 -20.59
N ALA A 472 9.52 6.45 -19.54
CA ALA A 472 9.97 5.12 -19.17
C ALA A 472 10.33 5.05 -17.67
N PHE A 473 10.69 3.85 -17.22
CA PHE A 473 11.21 3.56 -15.90
C PHE A 473 12.46 2.70 -16.00
N PHE A 474 13.43 2.84 -15.10
CA PHE A 474 14.59 1.95 -15.01
C PHE A 474 15.08 1.86 -13.57
N PHE A 475 15.73 0.75 -13.22
CA PHE A 475 16.56 0.67 -12.02
C PHE A 475 18.03 0.93 -12.37
N HIS A 476 18.57 0.22 -13.37
CA HIS A 476 20.01 0.17 -13.61
C HIS A 476 20.46 0.74 -14.96
N SER A 477 21.31 1.76 -14.88
CA SER A 477 22.32 2.09 -15.89
C SER A 477 23.40 1.01 -15.93
N VAL A 478 23.78 0.58 -17.13
CA VAL A 478 24.83 -0.42 -17.38
C VAL A 478 26.21 0.26 -17.44
N ASN A 479 26.40 1.15 -18.41
CA ASN A 479 27.66 1.87 -18.65
C ASN A 479 27.39 3.09 -19.54
N SER A 480 28.39 3.96 -19.72
CA SER A 480 28.32 5.07 -20.68
C SER A 480 29.69 5.51 -21.16
N PHE A 481 29.81 5.93 -22.43
CA PHE A 481 31.08 6.32 -23.03
C PHE A 481 30.93 7.51 -23.98
N GLU A 482 32.07 8.11 -24.35
CA GLU A 482 32.16 9.32 -25.19
C GLU A 482 32.75 8.99 -26.57
N GLU A 483 32.13 9.52 -27.62
CA GLU A 483 32.73 9.63 -28.96
C GLU A 483 32.67 11.10 -29.40
N THR A 484 33.74 11.61 -30.00
CA THR A 484 33.80 13.03 -30.45
C THR A 484 33.64 13.08 -31.96
N SER A 485 32.84 14.04 -32.46
CA SER A 485 32.66 14.25 -33.89
C SER A 485 34.00 14.59 -34.58
N PRO A 486 34.21 14.21 -35.87
CA PRO A 486 35.49 14.46 -36.55
C PRO A 486 35.94 15.92 -36.63
N ASP A 487 35.01 16.87 -36.53
CA ASP A 487 35.24 18.32 -36.51
C ASP A 487 35.40 18.91 -35.09
N GLY A 488 35.34 18.07 -34.04
CA GLY A 488 35.46 18.45 -32.64
C GLY A 488 34.37 19.42 -32.16
N SER A 489 33.19 19.41 -32.77
CA SER A 489 32.09 20.33 -32.41
C SER A 489 31.06 19.72 -31.45
N VAL A 490 30.91 18.39 -31.42
CA VAL A 490 29.96 17.65 -30.59
C VAL A 490 30.67 16.47 -29.91
N VAL A 491 30.33 16.21 -28.64
CA VAL A 491 30.63 14.93 -27.98
C VAL A 491 29.33 14.17 -27.84
N ASP A 492 29.27 13.00 -28.46
CA ASP A 492 28.16 12.07 -28.32
C ASP A 492 28.38 11.20 -27.07
N LEU A 493 27.43 11.24 -26.14
CA LEU A 493 27.41 10.36 -24.96
C LEU A 493 26.53 9.15 -25.27
N PHE A 494 27.12 7.96 -25.30
CA PHE A 494 26.37 6.71 -25.36
C PHE A 494 26.05 6.25 -23.94
N CYS A 495 24.78 5.98 -23.63
CA CYS A 495 24.28 5.62 -22.30
C CYS A 495 23.43 4.35 -22.40
N ASP A 496 23.86 3.28 -21.74
CA ASP A 496 23.21 1.96 -21.79
C ASP A 496 22.42 1.69 -20.51
N VAL A 497 21.15 1.30 -20.63
CA VAL A 497 20.21 1.21 -19.50
C VAL A 497 19.26 0.01 -19.65
N ILE A 498 18.92 -0.63 -18.53
CA ILE A 498 17.86 -1.64 -18.45
C ILE A 498 16.53 -0.94 -18.19
N GLU A 499 15.75 -0.77 -19.25
CA GLU A 499 14.54 0.05 -19.27
C GLU A 499 13.26 -0.80 -19.29
N TYR A 500 12.27 -0.34 -18.53
CA TYR A 500 10.89 -0.83 -18.51
C TYR A 500 9.92 0.20 -19.11
N PRO A 501 8.84 -0.24 -19.77
CA PRO A 501 7.77 0.64 -20.24
C PRO A 501 7.13 1.50 -19.13
N ASN A 502 7.08 1.01 -17.88
CA ASN A 502 6.58 1.75 -16.71
C ASN A 502 7.12 1.13 -15.39
N GLN A 503 6.67 1.66 -14.25
CA GLN A 503 7.06 1.21 -12.91
C GLN A 503 6.27 -0.01 -12.36
N ASP A 504 5.60 -0.81 -13.20
CA ASP A 504 4.86 -2.00 -12.75
C ASP A 504 5.76 -3.10 -12.20
N VAL A 505 7.02 -3.18 -12.66
CA VAL A 505 8.03 -4.09 -12.11
C VAL A 505 8.22 -3.90 -10.60
N ILE A 506 8.15 -2.66 -10.10
CA ILE A 506 8.25 -2.42 -8.65
C ILE A 506 7.10 -3.12 -7.91
N ARG A 507 5.91 -3.22 -8.52
CA ARG A 507 4.74 -3.84 -7.91
C ARG A 507 4.75 -5.37 -7.96
N SER A 508 5.59 -5.99 -8.79
CA SER A 508 5.76 -7.45 -8.76
C SER A 508 6.57 -7.91 -7.54
N PHE A 509 7.34 -7.01 -6.91
CA PHE A 509 8.20 -7.29 -5.76
C PHE A 509 7.48 -7.23 -4.39
N TYR A 510 6.15 -7.19 -4.37
CA TYR A 510 5.38 -7.52 -3.16
C TYR A 510 5.53 -9.01 -2.83
N TYR A 511 5.76 -9.35 -1.56
CA TYR A 511 5.95 -10.75 -1.13
C TYR A 511 4.75 -11.64 -1.47
N ASP A 512 3.53 -11.08 -1.51
CA ASP A 512 2.35 -11.84 -1.95
C ASP A 512 2.52 -12.36 -3.39
N VAL A 513 3.09 -11.56 -4.29
CA VAL A 513 3.32 -11.91 -5.71
C VAL A 513 4.55 -12.81 -5.84
N LEU A 514 5.66 -12.49 -5.17
CA LEU A 514 6.90 -13.28 -5.22
C LEU A 514 6.73 -14.70 -4.69
N LEU A 515 5.86 -14.90 -3.69
CA LEU A 515 5.59 -16.17 -3.03
C LEU A 515 4.23 -16.79 -3.44
N ASP A 516 3.59 -16.25 -4.49
CA ASP A 516 2.24 -16.59 -4.98
C ASP A 516 1.18 -16.85 -3.88
N ARG A 517 1.20 -16.03 -2.82
CA ARG A 517 0.30 -16.19 -1.67
C ARG A 517 -1.15 -15.97 -2.10
N ASN A 518 -1.97 -17.01 -1.94
CA ASN A 518 -3.38 -17.01 -2.35
C ASN A 518 -3.59 -16.72 -3.85
N ASP A 519 -2.78 -17.28 -4.77
CA ASP A 519 -2.83 -17.00 -6.23
C ASP A 519 -2.60 -15.51 -6.59
N ALA A 520 -1.82 -14.78 -5.80
CA ALA A 520 -1.54 -13.36 -6.05
C ALA A 520 -0.65 -13.13 -7.27
N ALA A 521 0.25 -14.04 -7.62
CA ALA A 521 1.01 -13.97 -8.87
C ALA A 521 0.05 -14.14 -10.06
N LYS A 522 -0.78 -15.18 -10.05
CA LYS A 522 -1.78 -15.42 -11.11
C LYS A 522 -2.67 -14.20 -11.35
N ARG A 523 -3.16 -13.56 -10.29
CA ARG A 523 -3.95 -12.32 -10.42
C ARG A 523 -3.14 -11.17 -11.00
N PHE A 524 -1.98 -10.86 -10.42
CA PHE A 524 -1.15 -9.73 -10.84
C PHE A 524 -0.73 -9.83 -12.31
N TRP A 525 -0.19 -10.99 -12.71
CA TRP A 525 0.30 -11.25 -14.06
C TRP A 525 -0.84 -11.42 -15.09
N GLY A 526 -2.03 -11.84 -14.66
CA GLY A 526 -3.22 -11.96 -15.50
C GLY A 526 -3.92 -10.64 -15.83
N GLU A 527 -3.51 -9.52 -15.22
CA GLU A 527 -4.07 -8.21 -15.54
C GLU A 527 -3.68 -7.74 -16.95
N LYS A 528 -4.61 -7.03 -17.62
CA LYS A 528 -4.46 -6.59 -19.01
C LYS A 528 -3.16 -5.78 -19.21
N ASN A 529 -2.39 -6.16 -20.23
CA ASN A 529 -1.08 -5.60 -20.60
C ASN A 529 0.05 -5.80 -19.58
N ARG A 530 -0.15 -6.50 -18.45
CA ARG A 530 0.90 -6.65 -17.42
C ARG A 530 2.15 -7.39 -17.94
N LEU A 531 1.97 -8.42 -18.76
CA LEU A 531 3.05 -9.15 -19.43
C LEU A 531 3.93 -8.27 -20.35
N GLN A 532 3.40 -7.16 -20.87
CA GLN A 532 4.14 -6.24 -21.73
C GLN A 532 4.91 -5.19 -20.93
N THR A 533 4.35 -4.75 -19.80
CA THR A 533 4.92 -3.69 -18.95
C THR A 533 6.01 -4.21 -18.01
N LEU A 534 6.00 -5.51 -17.69
CA LEU A 534 7.03 -6.18 -16.89
C LEU A 534 8.24 -6.68 -17.71
N HIS A 535 8.29 -6.42 -19.02
CA HIS A 535 9.36 -6.92 -19.88
C HIS A 535 10.47 -5.86 -20.03
N PRO A 536 11.70 -6.11 -19.55
CA PRO A 536 12.81 -5.16 -19.69
C PRO A 536 13.39 -5.15 -21.10
N ARG A 537 14.17 -4.11 -21.41
CA ARG A 537 15.09 -4.04 -22.55
C ARG A 537 16.42 -3.38 -22.18
N LEU A 538 17.52 -3.85 -22.76
CA LEU A 538 18.77 -3.11 -22.80
C LEU A 538 18.69 -2.07 -23.93
N ALA A 539 18.61 -0.79 -23.57
CA ALA A 539 18.51 0.34 -24.48
C ALA A 539 19.81 1.15 -24.48
N ARG A 540 20.32 1.49 -25.67
CA ARG A 540 21.51 2.37 -25.87
C ARG A 540 21.05 3.72 -26.43
N TYR A 541 21.11 4.76 -25.60
CA TYR A 541 20.83 6.14 -26.00
C TYR A 541 22.10 6.87 -26.43
N ARG A 542 22.04 7.69 -27.47
CA ARG A 542 23.10 8.63 -27.89
C ARG A 542 22.62 10.05 -27.62
N LEU A 543 23.43 10.85 -26.91
CA LEU A 543 23.13 12.22 -26.52
C LEU A 543 24.22 13.18 -27.04
N GLY A 544 23.91 13.99 -28.05
CA GLY A 544 24.87 14.90 -28.68
C GLY A 544 25.03 16.20 -27.88
N VAL A 545 26.16 16.35 -27.19
CA VAL A 545 26.52 17.53 -26.37
C VAL A 545 27.35 18.53 -27.20
N PRO A 546 26.82 19.73 -27.53
CA PRO A 546 27.55 20.70 -28.35
C PRO A 546 28.65 21.42 -27.56
N LEU A 547 29.90 21.38 -28.04
CA LEU A 547 31.05 21.98 -27.37
C LEU A 547 31.17 23.51 -27.55
N LYS A 548 30.56 24.07 -28.62
CA LYS A 548 30.76 25.48 -29.05
C LYS A 548 29.50 26.36 -28.97
N SER A 549 28.35 25.84 -28.52
CA SER A 549 27.06 26.56 -28.57
C SER A 549 26.51 26.89 -27.17
N GLY A 550 25.95 28.10 -27.01
CA GLY A 550 25.24 28.50 -25.79
C GLY A 550 23.83 27.87 -25.62
N LYS A 551 23.41 26.96 -26.50
CA LYS A 551 22.12 26.25 -26.39
C LYS A 551 22.28 25.01 -25.49
N LYS A 552 21.48 24.94 -24.42
CA LYS A 552 21.48 23.84 -23.43
C LYS A 552 20.72 22.57 -23.83
N GLN A 553 20.21 22.51 -25.06
CA GLN A 553 19.37 21.41 -25.55
C GLN A 553 20.03 20.79 -26.78
N GLY A 554 20.46 19.53 -26.64
CA GLY A 554 21.10 18.77 -27.71
C GLY A 554 20.13 17.80 -28.40
N GLN A 555 20.62 17.10 -29.41
CA GLN A 555 19.90 16.02 -30.10
C GLN A 555 20.08 14.69 -29.35
N TRP A 556 19.08 13.81 -29.40
CA TRP A 556 19.18 12.46 -28.85
C TRP A 556 18.63 11.41 -29.82
N GLU A 557 19.12 10.18 -29.68
CA GLU A 557 18.77 9.04 -30.53
C GLU A 557 18.73 7.75 -29.69
N LEU A 558 17.80 6.83 -30.00
CA LEU A 558 17.81 5.46 -29.47
C LEU A 558 18.50 4.55 -30.50
N VAL A 559 19.75 4.20 -30.24
CA VAL A 559 20.65 3.52 -31.20
C VAL A 559 20.45 2.01 -31.21
N SER A 560 20.18 1.41 -30.04
CA SER A 560 19.94 -0.03 -29.90
C SER A 560 18.90 -0.33 -28.82
N SER A 561 18.22 -1.46 -28.97
CA SER A 561 17.19 -1.97 -28.05
C SER A 561 17.17 -3.48 -28.15
N ILE A 562 17.65 -4.18 -27.12
CA ILE A 562 17.66 -5.65 -27.02
C ILE A 562 16.63 -6.05 -25.95
N PRO A 563 15.52 -6.72 -26.29
CA PRO A 563 14.49 -7.08 -25.32
C PRO A 563 14.90 -8.26 -24.44
N GLY A 564 14.24 -8.42 -23.30
CA GLY A 564 14.25 -9.70 -22.57
C GLY A 564 13.73 -10.88 -23.43
N PRO A 565 14.12 -12.11 -23.09
CA PRO A 565 15.11 -12.50 -22.08
C PRO A 565 16.57 -12.43 -22.59
N HIS A 566 16.84 -11.79 -23.74
CA HIS A 566 18.20 -11.64 -24.30
C HIS A 566 19.03 -10.58 -23.56
N ALA A 567 18.37 -9.73 -22.77
CA ALA A 567 18.96 -8.91 -21.71
C ALA A 567 18.04 -8.96 -20.48
N GLY A 568 18.57 -8.61 -19.31
CA GLY A 568 17.87 -8.73 -18.04
C GLY A 568 18.24 -7.63 -17.04
N GLU A 569 17.91 -7.86 -15.77
CA GLU A 569 18.17 -6.94 -14.65
C GLU A 569 19.44 -7.29 -13.87
N LEU A 570 19.86 -6.41 -12.95
CA LEU A 570 21.14 -6.47 -12.23
C LEU A 570 22.35 -6.57 -13.21
N PRO A 571 22.53 -5.59 -14.12
CA PRO A 571 23.53 -5.63 -15.17
C PRO A 571 24.94 -5.36 -14.64
N VAL A 572 25.91 -6.13 -15.12
CA VAL A 572 27.34 -6.01 -14.83
C VAL A 572 28.15 -6.16 -16.12
N ILE A 573 29.26 -5.44 -16.22
CA ILE A 573 30.22 -5.52 -17.33
C ILE A 573 31.63 -5.79 -16.78
N ASN A 574 32.61 -6.00 -17.66
CA ASN A 574 34.01 -6.03 -17.25
C ASN A 574 34.42 -4.65 -16.67
N PRO A 575 34.90 -4.55 -15.41
CA PRO A 575 35.25 -3.28 -14.78
C PRO A 575 36.28 -2.43 -15.54
N ALA A 576 37.18 -3.07 -16.33
CA ALA A 576 38.17 -2.37 -17.15
C ALA A 576 37.56 -1.48 -18.25
N TYR A 577 36.29 -1.73 -18.59
CA TYR A 577 35.50 -1.06 -19.62
C TYR A 577 34.51 -0.03 -19.06
N HIS A 578 34.51 0.21 -17.74
CA HIS A 578 33.77 1.34 -17.15
C HIS A 578 34.19 2.65 -17.81
N THR A 579 33.22 3.49 -18.18
CA THR A 579 33.40 4.76 -18.92
C THR A 579 33.88 4.62 -20.37
N LYS A 580 34.08 3.39 -20.89
CA LYS A 580 34.58 3.08 -22.24
C LYS A 580 33.55 2.33 -23.08
N ARG A 581 33.75 2.31 -24.40
CA ARG A 581 32.96 1.46 -25.32
C ARG A 581 33.18 -0.01 -24.94
N HIS A 582 32.09 -0.74 -24.76
CA HIS A 582 32.05 -2.13 -24.34
C HIS A 582 31.11 -2.92 -25.25
N ARG A 583 31.32 -4.24 -25.34
CA ARG A 583 30.56 -5.17 -26.15
C ARG A 583 29.64 -6.06 -25.32
N TYR A 584 30.08 -6.58 -24.16
CA TYR A 584 29.38 -7.61 -23.41
C TYR A 584 28.71 -7.08 -22.14
N VAL A 585 27.46 -7.50 -21.92
CA VAL A 585 26.69 -7.19 -20.71
C VAL A 585 26.20 -8.50 -20.09
N TYR A 586 26.50 -8.70 -18.81
CA TYR A 586 26.02 -9.82 -18.01
C TYR A 586 24.83 -9.35 -17.17
N SER A 587 23.74 -10.09 -17.17
CA SER A 587 22.54 -9.73 -16.40
C SER A 587 21.71 -10.98 -16.07
N LEU A 588 20.64 -10.80 -15.31
CA LEU A 588 19.71 -11.85 -14.94
C LEU A 588 18.38 -11.69 -15.67
N ALA A 589 17.97 -12.70 -16.44
CA ALA A 589 16.71 -12.69 -17.19
C ALA A 589 15.62 -13.53 -16.50
N ASN A 590 14.37 -13.26 -16.85
CA ASN A 590 13.21 -14.08 -16.50
C ASN A 590 12.61 -14.65 -17.80
N ARG A 591 12.53 -15.99 -17.91
CA ARG A 591 11.93 -16.74 -19.03
C ARG A 591 10.47 -17.16 -18.75
N GLY A 592 9.89 -16.62 -17.69
CA GLY A 592 8.54 -16.92 -17.19
C GLY A 592 8.49 -18.16 -16.29
N ARG A 593 9.65 -18.74 -15.93
CA ARG A 593 9.74 -19.99 -15.16
C ARG A 593 9.82 -19.76 -13.66
N SER A 594 10.01 -18.52 -13.23
CA SER A 594 10.09 -18.08 -11.82
C SER A 594 9.20 -16.85 -11.59
N THR A 595 8.79 -16.63 -10.34
CA THR A 595 8.19 -15.35 -9.91
C THR A 595 9.20 -14.21 -9.86
N LEU A 596 10.50 -14.54 -9.88
CA LEU A 596 11.64 -13.62 -9.94
C LEU A 596 12.47 -13.93 -11.21
N LEU A 597 13.79 -13.76 -11.15
CA LEU A 597 14.73 -13.98 -12.25
C LEU A 597 15.11 -15.48 -12.27
N ASP A 598 15.35 -16.07 -13.44
CA ASP A 598 15.49 -17.54 -13.61
C ASP A 598 16.68 -18.01 -14.46
N THR A 599 17.55 -17.09 -14.90
CA THR A 599 18.81 -17.42 -15.55
C THR A 599 19.80 -16.26 -15.58
N VAL A 600 21.08 -16.57 -15.74
CA VAL A 600 22.13 -15.62 -16.14
C VAL A 600 22.13 -15.51 -17.66
N VAL A 601 22.28 -14.30 -18.20
CA VAL A 601 22.45 -14.03 -19.63
C VAL A 601 23.67 -13.15 -19.88
N LYS A 602 24.45 -13.51 -20.90
CA LYS A 602 25.49 -12.68 -21.51
C LYS A 602 24.96 -12.14 -22.84
N THR A 603 24.75 -10.83 -22.92
CA THR A 603 24.31 -10.12 -24.11
C THR A 603 25.51 -9.55 -24.87
N ASP A 604 25.57 -9.76 -26.18
CA ASP A 604 26.51 -9.10 -27.09
C ASP A 604 25.81 -7.88 -27.72
N THR A 605 26.26 -6.67 -27.37
CA THR A 605 25.62 -5.41 -27.79
C THR A 605 25.85 -5.07 -29.27
N GLU A 606 26.81 -5.73 -29.94
CA GLU A 606 27.09 -5.54 -31.37
C GLU A 606 26.25 -6.49 -32.22
N THR A 607 26.35 -7.80 -31.95
CA THR A 607 25.58 -8.81 -32.71
C THR A 607 24.11 -8.90 -32.28
N LYS A 608 23.78 -8.33 -31.11
CA LYS A 608 22.48 -8.43 -30.43
C LYS A 608 22.09 -9.87 -30.05
N GLY A 609 23.05 -10.80 -30.09
CA GLY A 609 22.88 -12.17 -29.62
C GLY A 609 22.98 -12.25 -28.09
N ALA A 610 22.50 -13.37 -27.54
CA ALA A 610 22.53 -13.65 -26.11
C ALA A 610 22.89 -15.11 -25.84
N LEU A 611 23.79 -15.34 -24.89
CA LEU A 611 24.11 -16.65 -24.37
C LEU A 611 23.49 -16.79 -23.00
N LEU A 612 22.59 -17.75 -22.82
CA LEU A 612 21.89 -17.99 -21.56
C LEU A 612 22.56 -19.16 -20.85
N TRP A 613 22.87 -18.99 -19.55
CA TRP A 613 23.35 -20.08 -18.72
C TRP A 613 22.31 -21.21 -18.68
N GLY A 614 22.77 -22.46 -18.61
CA GLY A 614 21.93 -23.66 -18.59
C GLY A 614 21.07 -23.83 -17.33
N CYS A 615 21.09 -22.87 -16.40
CA CYS A 615 20.39 -22.79 -15.11
C CYS A 615 19.46 -23.98 -14.78
N PRO A 616 19.86 -24.88 -13.86
CA PRO A 616 19.03 -26.01 -13.43
C PRO A 616 17.64 -25.58 -12.94
N ARG A 617 16.65 -26.46 -13.10
CA ARG A 617 15.24 -26.17 -12.79
C ARG A 617 15.06 -25.91 -11.29
N GLY A 618 14.47 -24.77 -10.94
CA GLY A 618 14.26 -24.37 -9.53
C GLY A 618 15.47 -23.71 -8.87
N HIS A 619 16.52 -23.38 -9.63
CA HIS A 619 17.70 -22.68 -9.12
C HIS A 619 17.67 -21.19 -9.47
N THR A 620 17.59 -20.30 -8.48
CA THR A 620 17.49 -18.86 -8.69
C THR A 620 18.85 -18.18 -8.51
N PRO A 621 19.48 -17.65 -9.58
CA PRO A 621 20.75 -16.93 -9.45
C PRO A 621 20.56 -15.52 -8.88
N GLY A 622 21.51 -15.07 -8.06
CA GLY A 622 21.71 -13.66 -7.71
C GLY A 622 22.64 -12.95 -8.71
N GLU A 623 22.83 -11.64 -8.52
CA GLU A 623 23.70 -10.81 -9.37
C GLU A 623 25.08 -11.45 -9.60
N THR A 624 25.53 -11.42 -10.86
CA THR A 624 26.84 -11.90 -11.30
C THR A 624 27.89 -10.82 -11.18
N ILE A 625 28.92 -11.01 -10.35
CA ILE A 625 30.08 -10.11 -10.28
C ILE A 625 31.16 -10.62 -11.24
N PHE A 626 31.55 -9.79 -12.21
CA PHE A 626 32.66 -10.08 -13.12
C PHE A 626 34.02 -9.88 -12.43
N VAL A 627 34.88 -10.89 -12.47
CA VAL A 627 36.27 -10.83 -12.03
C VAL A 627 37.16 -11.07 -13.24
N PRO A 628 37.94 -10.07 -13.70
CA PRO A 628 38.82 -10.23 -14.88
C PRO A 628 39.99 -11.15 -14.57
N ARG A 629 40.46 -11.90 -15.58
CA ARG A 629 41.75 -12.60 -15.51
C ARG A 629 42.89 -11.55 -15.40
N PRO A 630 43.85 -11.69 -14.48
CA PRO A 630 45.06 -10.89 -14.51
C PRO A 630 45.86 -11.15 -15.80
N VAL A 631 46.23 -10.08 -16.49
CA VAL A 631 47.05 -10.10 -17.71
C VAL A 631 48.48 -9.68 -17.41
N ALA A 632 49.44 -10.29 -18.09
CA ALA A 632 50.84 -9.87 -18.00
C ALA A 632 51.06 -8.49 -18.64
N GLU A 633 52.12 -7.77 -18.24
CA GLU A 633 52.45 -6.46 -18.82
C GLU A 633 52.70 -6.58 -20.34
N GLY A 634 51.85 -5.94 -21.14
CA GLY A 634 51.87 -6.00 -22.61
C GLY A 634 50.91 -7.01 -23.24
N GLU A 635 50.25 -7.87 -22.46
CA GLU A 635 49.19 -8.77 -22.94
C GLU A 635 47.83 -8.02 -23.00
N VAL A 636 47.06 -8.24 -24.06
CA VAL A 636 45.70 -7.70 -24.20
C VAL A 636 44.70 -8.83 -23.96
N ALA A 637 43.96 -8.77 -22.86
CA ALA A 637 42.84 -9.65 -22.60
C ALA A 637 41.64 -9.29 -23.49
N ASP A 638 40.84 -10.29 -23.86
CA ASP A 638 39.50 -10.04 -24.41
C ASP A 638 38.58 -9.46 -23.32
N GLU A 639 37.55 -8.73 -23.75
CA GLU A 639 36.58 -8.11 -22.83
C GLU A 639 35.87 -9.13 -21.92
N ASP A 640 35.67 -10.37 -22.41
CA ASP A 640 35.02 -11.47 -21.70
C ASP A 640 35.99 -12.48 -21.05
N ASP A 641 37.28 -12.15 -20.97
CA ASP A 641 38.31 -12.98 -20.34
C ASP A 641 38.30 -12.83 -18.80
N GLY A 642 37.48 -13.64 -18.15
CA GLY A 642 37.27 -13.60 -16.71
C GLY A 642 36.27 -14.66 -16.23
N VAL A 643 35.85 -14.52 -14.97
CA VAL A 643 34.80 -15.35 -14.36
C VAL A 643 33.66 -14.50 -13.81
N LEU A 644 32.48 -15.11 -13.71
CA LEU A 644 31.32 -14.55 -13.03
C LEU A 644 31.09 -15.27 -11.71
N LEU A 645 31.05 -14.53 -10.61
CA LEU A 645 30.68 -15.03 -9.29
C LEU A 645 29.21 -14.69 -9.01
N SER A 646 28.37 -15.70 -8.74
CA SER A 646 26.95 -15.51 -8.41
C SER A 646 26.55 -16.42 -7.23
N VAL A 647 25.76 -15.89 -6.29
CA VAL A 647 25.15 -16.71 -5.24
C VAL A 647 23.82 -17.24 -5.76
N VAL A 648 23.70 -18.56 -5.89
CA VAL A 648 22.51 -19.23 -6.43
C VAL A 648 21.76 -19.94 -5.30
N LEU A 649 20.43 -19.85 -5.29
CA LEU A 649 19.53 -20.61 -4.43
C LEU A 649 19.03 -21.86 -5.18
N ASP A 650 19.33 -23.06 -4.71
CA ASP A 650 18.56 -24.26 -5.00
C ASP A 650 17.30 -24.24 -4.11
N GLY A 651 16.17 -23.81 -4.70
CA GLY A 651 14.90 -23.71 -3.99
C GLY A 651 14.33 -25.07 -3.56
N SER A 652 14.70 -26.14 -4.26
CA SER A 652 14.17 -27.49 -4.01
C SER A 652 14.90 -28.15 -2.85
N ALA A 653 16.23 -27.99 -2.77
CA ALA A 653 17.04 -28.45 -1.64
C ALA A 653 17.02 -27.47 -0.44
N GLN A 654 16.49 -26.25 -0.61
CA GLN A 654 16.55 -25.15 0.35
C GLN A 654 18.00 -24.83 0.76
N ARG A 655 18.89 -24.78 -0.22
CA ARG A 655 20.34 -24.53 -0.06
C ARG A 655 20.84 -23.53 -1.07
N SER A 656 22.02 -22.98 -0.84
CA SER A 656 22.68 -22.07 -1.77
C SER A 656 24.08 -22.53 -2.14
N TYR A 657 24.65 -21.94 -3.18
CA TYR A 657 26.07 -22.09 -3.50
C TYR A 657 26.62 -20.82 -4.15
N LEU A 658 27.90 -20.55 -3.95
CA LEU A 658 28.64 -19.56 -4.74
C LEU A 658 29.08 -20.24 -6.03
N LEU A 659 28.45 -19.89 -7.15
CA LEU A 659 28.74 -20.36 -8.50
C LEU A 659 29.88 -19.55 -9.12
N CYS A 660 30.81 -20.22 -9.79
CA CYS A 660 31.84 -19.62 -10.64
C CYS A 660 31.63 -20.07 -12.09
N LEU A 661 31.21 -19.14 -12.96
CA LEU A 661 31.08 -19.37 -14.40
C LEU A 661 32.27 -18.77 -15.17
N ASN A 662 32.68 -19.41 -16.26
CA ASN A 662 33.51 -18.78 -17.28
C ASN A 662 32.71 -17.65 -17.96
N ALA A 663 33.24 -16.42 -17.98
CA ALA A 663 32.54 -15.27 -18.55
C ALA A 663 32.49 -15.29 -20.09
N ARG A 664 33.28 -16.13 -20.76
CA ARG A 664 33.27 -16.30 -22.22
C ARG A 664 32.05 -17.09 -22.71
N ASP A 665 31.81 -18.26 -22.11
CA ASP A 665 30.85 -19.26 -22.60
C ASP A 665 29.77 -19.67 -21.58
N LEU A 666 29.78 -19.10 -20.37
CA LEU A 666 28.90 -19.44 -19.25
C LEU A 666 28.97 -20.92 -18.81
N THR A 667 30.07 -21.62 -19.08
CA THR A 667 30.33 -22.94 -18.49
C THR A 667 30.62 -22.84 -16.99
N GLU A 668 30.14 -23.81 -16.21
CA GLU A 668 30.44 -23.89 -14.78
C GLU A 668 31.86 -24.44 -14.58
N LEU A 669 32.74 -23.63 -13.98
CA LEU A 669 34.10 -24.03 -13.63
C LEU A 669 34.11 -24.74 -12.27
N GLY A 670 33.37 -24.19 -11.31
CA GLY A 670 33.21 -24.75 -9.97
C GLY A 670 32.21 -23.98 -9.11
N ARG A 671 31.97 -24.47 -7.89
CA ARG A 671 31.09 -23.84 -6.90
C ARG A 671 31.55 -24.10 -5.47
N ALA A 672 31.17 -23.23 -4.53
CA ALA A 672 31.28 -23.49 -3.10
C ALA A 672 29.89 -23.71 -2.48
N GLU A 673 29.65 -24.90 -1.93
CA GLU A 673 28.35 -25.36 -1.43
C GLU A 673 28.02 -24.76 -0.05
N CYS A 674 26.85 -24.15 0.09
CA CYS A 674 26.32 -23.67 1.37
C CYS A 674 25.23 -24.64 1.87
N PRO A 675 25.35 -25.25 3.06
CA PRO A 675 24.38 -26.22 3.57
C PRO A 675 23.02 -25.62 3.99
N PHE A 676 22.86 -24.30 3.89
CA PHE A 676 21.70 -23.48 4.20
C PHE A 676 21.32 -22.58 3.00
N SER A 677 20.11 -22.01 3.03
CA SER A 677 19.69 -20.99 2.07
C SER A 677 20.32 -19.63 2.40
N ILE A 678 20.75 -18.91 1.36
CA ILE A 678 21.16 -17.51 1.43
C ILE A 678 20.06 -16.66 0.77
N GLY A 679 19.76 -15.51 1.37
CA GLY A 679 18.69 -14.63 0.90
C GLY A 679 18.94 -14.11 -0.51
N LEU A 680 17.86 -13.96 -1.27
CA LEU A 680 17.89 -13.32 -2.59
C LEU A 680 18.10 -11.82 -2.40
N GLY A 681 19.37 -11.43 -2.38
CA GLY A 681 19.85 -10.05 -2.21
C GLY A 681 20.05 -9.29 -3.52
N PHE A 682 20.51 -8.04 -3.40
CA PHE A 682 20.57 -7.08 -4.51
C PHE A 682 21.99 -6.94 -5.06
N HIS A 683 22.84 -6.13 -4.42
CA HIS A 683 24.16 -5.80 -4.96
C HIS A 683 25.33 -6.16 -4.03
N GLY A 684 26.52 -6.17 -4.61
CA GLY A 684 27.74 -6.55 -3.94
C GLY A 684 28.99 -6.14 -4.73
N VAL A 685 30.15 -6.46 -4.16
CA VAL A 685 31.44 -6.11 -4.73
C VAL A 685 32.48 -7.17 -4.37
N HIS A 686 33.29 -7.57 -5.34
CA HIS A 686 34.51 -8.36 -5.11
C HIS A 686 35.68 -7.42 -4.91
N ALA A 687 36.44 -7.62 -3.83
CA ALA A 687 37.69 -6.94 -3.55
C ALA A 687 38.83 -7.96 -3.63
N PRO A 688 39.72 -7.91 -4.63
CA PRO A 688 40.75 -8.92 -4.83
C PRO A 688 41.78 -8.95 -3.68
N THR A 689 42.31 -10.15 -3.42
CA THR A 689 43.45 -10.34 -2.51
C THR A 689 44.69 -9.64 -3.08
N GLY A 690 45.51 -9.05 -2.21
CA GLY A 690 46.44 -7.98 -2.59
C GLY A 690 47.47 -8.29 -3.68
N TYR A 691 47.20 -7.84 -4.90
CA TYR A 691 48.19 -7.47 -5.91
C TYR A 691 48.20 -5.96 -6.09
N LEU A 692 49.10 -5.27 -5.37
CA LEU A 692 49.49 -3.89 -5.67
C LEU A 692 50.72 -3.91 -6.58
N GLN A 693 50.47 -4.17 -7.87
CA GLN A 693 51.44 -3.94 -8.93
C GLN A 693 50.67 -3.38 -10.15
N TYR A 694 51.28 -2.40 -10.84
CA TYR A 694 50.68 -1.63 -11.94
C TYR A 694 49.61 -0.59 -11.59
N MET A 695 49.97 0.36 -10.72
CA MET A 695 49.66 1.77 -10.99
C MET A 695 50.80 2.72 -10.57
N SER A 696 51.95 2.52 -11.19
CA SER A 696 53.12 3.41 -11.07
C SER A 696 53.80 3.54 -12.44
N ILE A 697 53.15 4.23 -13.37
CA ILE A 697 53.80 4.63 -14.62
C ILE A 697 54.85 5.69 -14.30
N SER A 698 56.09 5.40 -14.69
CA SER A 698 57.24 6.29 -14.53
C SER A 698 57.04 7.60 -15.31
N LEU A 699 57.09 8.74 -14.61
CA LEU A 699 57.30 10.05 -15.21
C LEU A 699 58.79 10.42 -15.11
N ALA A 700 59.59 9.94 -16.07
CA ALA A 700 61.01 10.24 -16.18
C ALA A 700 61.39 10.82 -17.55
N GLY A 701 61.69 12.13 -17.58
CA GLY A 701 62.31 12.88 -18.70
C GLY A 701 61.40 13.08 -19.92
N VAL A 702 60.96 14.29 -20.30
CA VAL A 702 61.68 15.48 -20.80
C VAL A 702 60.72 16.68 -20.66
N GLY A 703 61.07 17.93 -20.37
CA GLY A 703 62.34 18.57 -20.05
C GLY A 703 62.26 20.10 -20.22
N ARG A 704 62.89 20.86 -19.30
CA ARG A 704 63.21 22.31 -19.33
C ARG A 704 62.12 23.35 -18.99
N HIS A 705 62.33 23.97 -17.82
CA HIS A 705 62.28 25.40 -17.50
C HIS A 705 61.25 26.33 -18.19
N LEU A 706 60.45 27.00 -17.35
CA LEU A 706 60.83 28.35 -16.90
C LEU A 706 60.32 28.62 -15.48
N SER A 707 61.22 29.05 -14.60
CA SER A 707 60.93 29.48 -13.23
C SER A 707 61.09 31.00 -13.14
N ILE A 708 60.05 31.71 -12.71
CA ILE A 708 60.19 33.06 -12.13
C ILE A 708 59.44 33.05 -10.81
N ASP A 709 60.20 33.22 -9.74
CA ASP A 709 59.72 33.49 -8.39
C ASP A 709 59.61 35.01 -8.20
N CYS A 710 58.65 35.47 -7.39
CA CYS A 710 58.61 36.80 -6.79
C CYS A 710 57.51 36.84 -5.72
N THR A 711 57.92 36.93 -4.46
CA THR A 711 57.06 37.05 -3.29
C THR A 711 56.67 38.52 -3.02
N GLU A 712 55.51 38.71 -2.38
CA GLU A 712 55.04 39.92 -1.66
C GLU A 712 55.00 41.30 -2.34
N ALA A 713 53.78 41.86 -2.41
CA ALA A 713 53.52 43.26 -2.05
C ALA A 713 52.03 43.47 -1.67
N ILE A 714 51.76 43.97 -0.46
CA ILE A 714 50.43 44.44 -0.04
C ILE A 714 50.39 45.97 -0.24
N THR A 715 49.48 46.50 -1.07
CA THR A 715 48.50 47.56 -0.70
C THR A 715 47.73 48.18 -1.87
N ALA A 716 46.41 48.31 -1.66
CA ALA A 716 45.52 49.42 -2.06
C ALA A 716 45.55 50.04 -3.50
N VAL A 717 44.61 49.59 -4.35
CA VAL A 717 43.83 50.49 -5.23
C VAL A 717 42.33 50.13 -5.16
N ARG A 718 41.48 51.15 -5.03
CA ARG A 718 40.01 51.01 -4.85
C ARG A 718 39.28 50.69 -6.17
N PRO A 719 38.27 49.81 -6.18
CA PRO A 719 37.27 49.79 -7.25
C PRO A 719 36.20 50.88 -7.00
N ARG A 720 36.17 51.92 -7.85
CA ARG A 720 35.06 52.90 -7.87
C ARG A 720 34.07 52.54 -8.99
N ARG A 721 32.80 52.40 -8.60
CA ARG A 721 31.56 52.52 -9.41
C ARG A 721 31.26 51.45 -10.48
N THR A 722 30.51 50.43 -10.04
CA THR A 722 29.25 50.04 -10.74
C THR A 722 28.08 49.91 -9.76
N ILE A 723 27.91 50.90 -8.87
CA ILE A 723 26.70 51.00 -8.04
C ILE A 723 25.58 51.62 -8.88
N ARG A 724 24.78 50.77 -9.56
CA ARG A 724 23.41 51.06 -10.03
C ARG A 724 22.74 49.80 -10.62
N LYS A 725 22.53 48.77 -9.79
CA LYS A 725 21.54 47.68 -10.05
C LYS A 725 21.20 46.77 -8.86
N MET A 726 21.87 46.88 -7.71
CA MET A 726 21.51 46.11 -6.49
C MET A 726 20.28 46.65 -5.75
N GLY A 727 19.88 47.92 -5.96
CA GLY A 727 18.70 48.51 -5.30
C GLY A 727 17.40 47.79 -5.65
N ALA A 728 17.20 47.41 -6.91
CA ALA A 728 15.94 46.79 -7.36
C ALA A 728 15.69 45.40 -6.74
N VAL A 729 16.75 44.60 -6.52
CA VAL A 729 16.60 43.24 -5.96
C VAL A 729 16.34 43.28 -4.45
N GLN A 730 17.02 44.17 -3.72
CA GLN A 730 16.75 44.38 -2.29
C GLN A 730 15.31 44.90 -2.09
N VAL A 731 14.92 45.91 -2.87
CA VAL A 731 13.57 46.50 -2.85
C VAL A 731 12.49 45.47 -3.22
N LEU A 732 12.75 44.53 -4.14
CA LEU A 732 11.82 43.42 -4.44
C LEU A 732 11.74 42.41 -3.29
N TYR A 733 12.84 42.14 -2.58
CA TYR A 733 12.81 41.32 -1.36
C TYR A 733 11.99 42.00 -0.25
N ASP A 734 12.24 43.28 0.01
CA ASP A 734 11.52 44.07 1.01
C ASP A 734 10.02 44.20 0.67
N TYR A 735 9.67 44.44 -0.60
CA TYR A 735 8.28 44.41 -1.05
C TYR A 735 7.63 43.02 -0.99
N SER A 736 8.37 41.93 -1.21
CA SER A 736 7.82 40.58 -1.06
C SER A 736 7.59 40.21 0.42
N GLY A 737 8.45 40.68 1.33
CA GLY A 737 8.25 40.58 2.78
C GLY A 737 7.05 41.41 3.24
N LEU A 738 6.94 42.66 2.79
CA LEU A 738 5.80 43.54 3.06
C LEU A 738 4.49 42.98 2.48
N ALA A 739 4.50 42.43 1.26
CA ALA A 739 3.33 41.78 0.66
C ALA A 739 2.94 40.50 1.41
N GLY A 740 3.91 39.73 1.90
CA GLY A 740 3.68 38.58 2.78
C GLY A 740 3.02 38.99 4.10
N LEU A 741 3.57 39.99 4.78
CA LEU A 741 3.00 40.55 6.02
C LEU A 741 1.62 41.16 5.80
N ALA A 742 1.42 41.92 4.72
CA ALA A 742 0.12 42.49 4.35
C ALA A 742 -0.90 41.40 4.02
N THR A 743 -0.50 40.30 3.38
CA THR A 743 -1.37 39.14 3.12
C THR A 743 -1.76 38.45 4.43
N VAL A 744 -0.81 38.23 5.36
CA VAL A 744 -1.10 37.63 6.67
C VAL A 744 -1.99 38.55 7.51
N ALA A 745 -1.73 39.86 7.52
CA ALA A 745 -2.57 40.84 8.19
C ALA A 745 -3.99 40.88 7.58
N PHE A 746 -4.11 40.93 6.25
CA PHE A 746 -5.40 40.89 5.55
C PHE A 746 -6.18 39.60 5.87
N LEU A 747 -5.54 38.44 5.80
CA LEU A 747 -6.19 37.16 6.14
C LEU A 747 -6.61 37.09 7.61
N THR A 748 -5.81 37.66 8.52
CA THR A 748 -6.13 37.74 9.96
C THR A 748 -7.31 38.68 10.20
N ILE A 749 -7.29 39.89 9.63
CA ILE A 749 -8.38 40.87 9.71
C ILE A 749 -9.65 40.30 9.10
N TYR A 750 -9.58 39.69 7.91
CA TYR A 750 -10.71 39.04 7.25
C TYR A 750 -11.29 37.90 8.11
N THR A 751 -10.44 37.09 8.74
CA THR A 751 -10.89 36.00 9.61
C THR A 751 -11.56 36.54 10.88
N LEU A 752 -10.95 37.53 11.55
CA LEU A 752 -11.53 38.17 12.74
C LEU A 752 -12.86 38.87 12.41
N TRP A 753 -12.90 39.63 11.31
CA TRP A 753 -14.12 40.23 10.78
C TRP A 753 -15.19 39.19 10.49
N SER A 754 -14.85 38.09 9.82
CA SER A 754 -15.78 37.00 9.52
C SER A 754 -16.33 36.36 10.81
N CYS A 755 -15.51 36.18 11.84
CA CYS A 755 -15.98 35.67 13.13
C CYS A 755 -16.93 36.65 13.84
N VAL A 756 -16.61 37.95 13.87
CA VAL A 756 -17.45 39.01 14.44
C VAL A 756 -18.78 39.11 13.69
N TYR A 757 -18.73 39.14 12.35
CA TYR A 757 -19.90 39.13 11.48
C TYR A 757 -20.77 37.90 11.72
N ASN A 758 -20.18 36.71 11.68
CA ASN A 758 -20.90 35.45 11.86
C ASN A 758 -21.57 35.33 13.24
N TYR A 759 -20.98 35.92 14.28
CA TYR A 759 -21.52 35.90 15.64
C TYR A 759 -22.64 36.93 15.86
N TYR A 760 -22.42 38.19 15.49
CA TYR A 760 -23.33 39.31 15.84
C TYR A 760 -24.27 39.75 14.71
N PHE A 761 -23.80 39.76 13.46
CA PHE A 761 -24.48 40.45 12.35
C PHE A 761 -25.08 39.52 11.29
N HIS A 762 -24.67 38.26 11.26
CA HIS A 762 -25.23 37.25 10.36
C HIS A 762 -26.73 37.07 10.61
N PRO A 763 -27.60 36.89 9.58
CA PRO A 763 -29.05 36.76 9.75
C PRO A 763 -29.49 35.66 10.74
N LEU A 764 -28.65 34.63 10.93
CA LEU A 764 -28.86 33.53 11.87
C LEU A 764 -28.25 33.77 13.27
N ALA A 765 -27.77 34.97 13.60
CA ALA A 765 -27.15 35.29 14.89
C ALA A 765 -28.07 35.01 16.09
N LYS A 766 -29.38 35.24 15.92
CA LYS A 766 -30.43 34.99 16.94
C LYS A 766 -30.53 33.53 17.39
N TYR A 767 -30.18 32.57 16.53
CA TYR A 767 -30.35 31.14 16.86
C TYR A 767 -29.27 30.66 17.84
N PRO A 768 -29.60 29.82 18.82
CA PRO A 768 -28.65 29.31 19.81
C PRO A 768 -27.74 28.24 19.20
N GLY A 769 -26.60 27.98 19.84
CA GLY A 769 -25.62 27.00 19.38
C GLY A 769 -24.21 27.28 19.94
N PRO A 770 -23.27 26.31 19.84
CA PRO A 770 -21.90 26.47 20.31
C PRO A 770 -21.18 27.67 19.67
N PHE A 771 -20.32 28.36 20.43
CA PHE A 771 -19.55 29.50 19.94
C PHE A 771 -18.82 29.20 18.62
N LEU A 772 -18.09 28.08 18.56
CA LEU A 772 -17.36 27.66 17.36
C LEU A 772 -18.28 27.40 16.16
N ALA A 773 -19.45 26.80 16.38
CA ALA A 773 -20.46 26.56 15.35
C ALA A 773 -21.05 27.86 14.81
N LYS A 774 -21.27 28.87 15.66
CA LYS A 774 -21.76 30.19 15.23
C LYS A 774 -20.78 30.93 14.31
N ILE A 775 -19.47 30.76 14.52
CA ILE A 775 -18.44 31.54 13.80
C ILE A 775 -17.77 30.79 12.63
N SER A 776 -17.75 29.45 12.64
CA SER A 776 -16.94 28.65 11.71
C SER A 776 -17.53 27.26 11.40
N PRO A 777 -17.38 26.73 10.16
CA PRO A 777 -17.77 25.36 9.83
C PRO A 777 -16.87 24.28 10.45
N VAL A 778 -15.73 24.65 11.05
CA VAL A 778 -14.77 23.70 11.64
C VAL A 778 -15.40 22.79 12.71
N TYR A 779 -16.42 23.29 13.43
CA TYR A 779 -17.09 22.52 14.48
C TYR A 779 -17.84 21.29 13.91
N SER A 780 -18.67 21.48 12.87
CA SER A 780 -19.39 20.37 12.23
C SER A 780 -18.46 19.45 11.44
N ILE A 781 -17.42 20.01 10.80
CA ILE A 781 -16.34 19.25 10.14
C ILE A 781 -15.65 18.29 11.12
N TYR A 782 -15.34 18.73 12.34
CA TYR A 782 -14.74 17.87 13.37
C TYR A 782 -15.68 16.73 13.79
N GLY A 783 -16.97 17.00 14.00
CA GLY A 783 -17.97 15.98 14.31
C GLY A 783 -18.10 14.92 13.21
N LEU A 784 -18.10 15.35 11.94
CA LEU A 784 -18.15 14.48 10.77
C LEU A 784 -16.92 13.57 10.68
N PHE A 785 -15.71 14.11 10.88
CA PHE A 785 -14.49 13.31 10.86
C PHE A 785 -14.39 12.29 12.00
N ARG A 786 -15.03 12.53 13.15
CA ARG A 786 -15.15 11.53 14.23
C ARG A 786 -16.18 10.43 13.93
N GLY A 787 -17.08 10.65 12.98
CA GLY A 787 -18.28 9.82 12.79
C GLY A 787 -19.23 9.89 13.99
N ARG A 788 -19.27 11.03 14.70
CA ARG A 788 -20.12 11.23 15.89
C ARG A 788 -21.12 12.40 15.76
N TRP A 789 -21.20 12.99 14.57
CA TRP A 789 -21.98 14.20 14.32
C TRP A 789 -23.49 14.12 14.67
N PRO A 790 -24.23 13.03 14.41
CA PRO A 790 -25.63 12.92 14.83
C PRO A 790 -25.84 13.05 16.34
N PHE A 791 -24.96 12.41 17.12
CA PHE A 791 -25.00 12.41 18.58
C PHE A 791 -24.56 13.78 19.12
N ASP A 792 -23.51 14.37 18.54
CA ASP A 792 -23.11 15.74 18.86
C ASP A 792 -24.29 16.71 18.70
N VAL A 793 -25.02 16.63 17.57
CA VAL A 793 -26.20 17.47 17.29
C VAL A 793 -27.37 17.19 18.25
N HIS A 794 -27.62 15.94 18.63
CA HIS A 794 -28.61 15.61 19.66
C HIS A 794 -28.28 16.27 21.01
N GLN A 795 -27.03 16.18 21.47
CA GLN A 795 -26.57 16.87 22.68
C GLN A 795 -26.69 18.40 22.57
N LEU A 796 -26.54 18.98 21.36
CA LEU A 796 -26.86 20.39 21.16
C LEU A 796 -28.35 20.69 21.31
N HIS A 797 -29.24 19.86 20.78
CA HIS A 797 -30.69 20.05 20.90
C HIS A 797 -31.19 19.91 22.35
N LEU A 798 -30.66 18.96 23.12
CA LEU A 798 -30.91 18.86 24.56
C LEU A 798 -30.51 20.15 25.30
N LYS A 799 -29.38 20.76 24.93
CA LYS A 799 -28.86 21.98 25.58
C LYS A 799 -29.53 23.28 25.13
N TYR A 800 -29.83 23.43 23.84
CA TYR A 800 -30.20 24.71 23.22
C TYR A 800 -31.66 24.78 22.73
N GLY A 801 -32.38 23.65 22.67
CA GLY A 801 -33.78 23.59 22.25
C GLY A 801 -33.99 23.07 20.82
N PRO A 802 -35.19 23.24 20.25
CA PRO A 802 -35.62 22.54 19.04
C PRO A 802 -35.00 23.06 17.73
N VAL A 803 -34.40 24.25 17.75
CA VAL A 803 -33.71 24.87 16.60
C VAL A 803 -32.30 25.27 17.02
N VAL A 804 -31.29 24.75 16.33
CA VAL A 804 -29.87 24.93 16.70
C VAL A 804 -29.02 25.31 15.50
N ARG A 805 -28.18 26.32 15.66
CA ARG A 805 -27.17 26.72 14.67
C ARG A 805 -25.93 25.84 14.76
N THR A 806 -25.75 24.96 13.77
CA THR A 806 -24.69 23.95 13.72
C THR A 806 -23.46 24.36 12.91
N MET A 807 -23.63 25.35 12.02
CA MET A 807 -22.54 26.11 11.39
C MET A 807 -23.03 27.53 11.08
N PRO A 808 -22.19 28.48 10.60
CA PRO A 808 -22.63 29.85 10.38
C PRO A 808 -23.92 30.01 9.55
N SER A 809 -24.11 29.17 8.53
CA SER A 809 -25.28 29.15 7.64
C SER A 809 -26.11 27.85 7.69
N GLU A 810 -25.94 26.99 8.72
CA GLU A 810 -26.70 25.72 8.86
C GLU A 810 -27.53 25.73 10.16
N LEU A 811 -28.82 25.41 10.05
CA LEU A 811 -29.73 25.14 11.17
C LEU A 811 -30.15 23.66 11.19
N ALA A 812 -30.06 23.05 12.36
CA ALA A 812 -30.65 21.75 12.67
C ALA A 812 -31.98 21.96 13.42
N PHE A 813 -32.94 21.07 13.14
CA PHE A 813 -34.27 21.05 13.74
C PHE A 813 -34.56 19.68 14.37
N THR A 814 -35.38 19.67 15.43
CA THR A 814 -36.04 18.46 15.95
C THR A 814 -37.57 18.57 15.97
N ASP A 815 -38.13 19.72 15.58
CA ASP A 815 -39.58 19.93 15.57
C ASP A 815 -40.27 19.05 14.52
N PRO A 816 -41.36 18.33 14.84
CA PRO A 816 -42.11 17.53 13.88
C PRO A 816 -42.61 18.31 12.66
N THR A 817 -42.97 19.60 12.79
CA THR A 817 -43.47 20.37 11.63
C THR A 817 -42.35 20.65 10.62
N ALA A 818 -41.10 20.75 11.07
CA ALA A 818 -39.95 20.97 10.19
C ALA A 818 -39.76 19.83 9.17
N TRP A 819 -40.24 18.60 9.45
CA TRP A 819 -40.28 17.55 8.43
C TRP A 819 -41.18 17.94 7.25
N LYS A 820 -42.38 18.45 7.54
CA LYS A 820 -43.38 18.86 6.52
C LYS A 820 -42.92 20.12 5.79
N ASP A 821 -42.30 21.07 6.48
CA ASP A 821 -41.79 22.31 5.88
C ASP A 821 -40.57 22.11 4.98
N ILE A 822 -39.58 21.31 5.41
CA ILE A 822 -38.31 21.14 4.69
C ILE A 822 -38.41 20.11 3.56
N TYR A 823 -39.23 19.06 3.72
CA TYR A 823 -39.26 17.91 2.79
C TYR A 823 -40.61 17.71 2.10
N GLY A 824 -41.68 18.33 2.61
CA GLY A 824 -43.04 18.09 2.15
C GLY A 824 -43.42 18.83 0.87
N HIS A 825 -44.59 18.49 0.35
CA HIS A 825 -45.24 19.28 -0.69
C HIS A 825 -46.15 20.32 -0.05
N ARG A 826 -45.78 21.60 -0.15
CA ARG A 826 -46.57 22.74 0.35
C ARG A 826 -47.13 23.52 -0.83
N GLN A 827 -48.45 23.62 -0.95
CA GLN A 827 -49.10 24.37 -2.03
C GLN A 827 -48.67 25.85 -1.99
N GLY A 828 -48.33 26.43 -3.15
CA GLY A 828 -47.87 27.81 -3.25
C GLY A 828 -46.41 28.07 -2.85
N HIS A 829 -45.72 27.09 -2.26
CA HIS A 829 -44.32 27.22 -1.85
C HIS A 829 -43.36 26.47 -2.79
N PRO A 830 -42.20 27.03 -3.14
CA PRO A 830 -41.16 26.31 -3.87
C PRO A 830 -40.60 25.14 -3.04
N GLN A 831 -40.24 24.04 -3.72
CA GLN A 831 -39.58 22.90 -3.10
C GLN A 831 -38.17 23.28 -2.64
N PHE A 832 -37.78 22.83 -1.45
CA PHE A 832 -36.43 23.05 -0.97
C PHE A 832 -35.49 22.04 -1.66
N HIS A 833 -34.55 22.54 -2.47
CA HIS A 833 -33.61 21.67 -3.17
C HIS A 833 -32.55 21.10 -2.22
N LYS A 834 -31.92 20.00 -2.63
CA LYS A 834 -30.81 19.38 -1.91
C LYS A 834 -29.61 20.34 -1.87
N ASP A 835 -29.06 20.54 -0.68
CA ASP A 835 -27.97 21.50 -0.51
C ASP A 835 -26.68 21.04 -1.22
N PRO A 836 -25.95 21.91 -1.93
CA PRO A 836 -24.69 21.58 -2.61
C PRO A 836 -23.60 20.98 -1.70
N ILE A 837 -23.66 21.14 -0.38
CA ILE A 837 -22.76 20.44 0.55
C ILE A 837 -22.99 18.94 0.57
N HIS A 838 -24.20 18.46 0.26
CA HIS A 838 -24.54 17.03 0.22
C HIS A 838 -23.78 16.31 -0.90
N VAL A 839 -23.25 15.13 -0.58
CA VAL A 839 -22.49 14.27 -1.50
C VAL A 839 -23.30 12.99 -1.74
N GLY A 840 -23.56 12.67 -3.00
CA GLY A 840 -24.20 11.40 -3.36
C GLY A 840 -23.28 10.20 -3.13
N SER A 841 -23.87 9.02 -2.92
CA SER A 841 -23.10 7.77 -2.73
C SER A 841 -22.37 7.28 -3.98
N VAL A 842 -22.83 7.67 -5.17
CA VAL A 842 -22.26 7.26 -6.46
C VAL A 842 -21.34 8.36 -7.01
N GLN A 843 -20.37 8.02 -7.85
CA GLN A 843 -19.57 8.99 -8.61
C GLN A 843 -20.44 9.65 -9.71
N ASP A 844 -20.32 10.97 -9.89
CA ASP A 844 -21.10 11.70 -10.90
C ASP A 844 -20.63 11.34 -12.33
N LEU A 845 -21.58 11.16 -13.27
CA LEU A 845 -21.32 11.04 -14.71
C LEU A 845 -21.79 12.30 -15.45
N PRO A 846 -21.05 12.82 -16.45
CA PRO A 846 -21.49 13.96 -17.25
C PRO A 846 -22.87 13.73 -17.91
N GLY A 847 -23.78 14.68 -17.75
CA GLY A 847 -25.11 14.66 -18.37
C GLY A 847 -26.13 13.72 -17.69
N ALA A 848 -25.78 13.04 -16.61
CA ALA A 848 -26.69 12.14 -15.88
C ALA A 848 -26.62 12.35 -14.37
N THR A 849 -27.71 12.06 -13.66
CA THR A 849 -27.77 12.13 -12.19
C THR A 849 -28.49 10.91 -11.63
N THR A 850 -28.12 10.47 -10.42
CA THR A 850 -28.95 9.52 -9.67
C THR A 850 -30.25 10.18 -9.24
N LEU A 851 -31.31 9.41 -9.02
CA LEU A 851 -32.61 9.87 -8.53
C LEU A 851 -32.48 10.78 -7.29
N THR A 852 -31.58 10.44 -6.36
CA THR A 852 -31.40 11.22 -5.12
C THR A 852 -30.70 12.56 -5.31
N MET A 853 -30.03 12.79 -6.45
CA MET A 853 -29.25 13.99 -6.75
C MET A 853 -29.87 14.87 -7.85
N ALA A 854 -30.93 14.39 -8.50
CA ALA A 854 -31.63 15.12 -9.55
C ALA A 854 -32.39 16.37 -9.04
N ASP A 855 -32.43 17.40 -9.87
CA ASP A 855 -33.35 18.54 -9.75
C ASP A 855 -34.82 18.09 -9.83
N ASP A 856 -35.77 18.98 -9.58
CA ASP A 856 -37.19 18.62 -9.48
C ASP A 856 -37.76 18.00 -10.77
N ALA A 857 -37.36 18.49 -11.95
CA ALA A 857 -37.86 18.02 -13.24
C ALA A 857 -37.27 16.65 -13.60
N ASN A 858 -35.94 16.51 -13.49
CA ASN A 858 -35.26 15.25 -13.73
C ASN A 858 -35.64 14.19 -12.68
N HIS A 859 -35.81 14.57 -11.41
CA HIS A 859 -36.32 13.68 -10.37
C HIS A 859 -37.74 13.21 -10.67
N ALA A 860 -38.66 14.10 -11.03
CA ALA A 860 -40.04 13.72 -11.37
C ALA A 860 -40.09 12.77 -12.58
N ARG A 861 -39.26 13.01 -13.60
CA ARG A 861 -39.09 12.14 -14.77
C ARG A 861 -38.55 10.77 -14.38
N GLN A 862 -37.38 10.71 -13.74
CA GLN A 862 -36.76 9.45 -13.32
C GLN A 862 -37.68 8.67 -12.37
N ARG A 863 -38.26 9.32 -11.35
CA ARG A 863 -39.12 8.65 -10.37
C ARG A 863 -40.31 7.95 -11.03
N ARG A 864 -40.96 8.59 -12.01
CA ARG A 864 -42.10 8.01 -12.73
C ARG A 864 -41.76 6.69 -13.43
N THR A 865 -40.55 6.58 -14.00
CA THR A 865 -40.09 5.35 -14.67
C THR A 865 -39.62 4.32 -13.65
N LEU A 866 -38.81 4.74 -12.66
CA LEU A 866 -38.22 3.83 -11.66
C LEU A 866 -39.25 3.28 -10.66
N SER A 867 -40.32 4.01 -10.31
CA SER A 867 -41.25 3.60 -9.24
C SER A 867 -42.06 2.35 -9.54
N HIS A 868 -42.19 1.94 -10.81
CA HIS A 868 -42.88 0.70 -11.17
C HIS A 868 -42.20 -0.53 -10.55
N ALA A 869 -40.87 -0.56 -10.56
CA ALA A 869 -40.04 -1.63 -9.98
C ALA A 869 -40.15 -1.76 -8.45
N PHE A 870 -40.68 -0.73 -7.76
CA PHE A 870 -40.86 -0.69 -6.31
C PHE A 870 -42.35 -0.60 -5.91
N SER A 871 -43.26 -0.81 -6.85
CA SER A 871 -44.70 -0.87 -6.57
C SER A 871 -45.05 -2.13 -5.79
N GLN A 872 -46.04 -2.07 -4.90
CA GLN A 872 -46.47 -3.24 -4.10
C GLN A 872 -46.80 -4.46 -4.99
N LYS A 873 -47.41 -4.22 -6.17
CA LYS A 873 -47.68 -5.28 -7.15
C LYS A 873 -46.39 -5.92 -7.68
N ALA A 874 -45.39 -5.13 -8.09
CA ALA A 874 -44.12 -5.67 -8.57
C ALA A 874 -43.38 -6.45 -7.47
N LEU A 875 -43.39 -5.93 -6.23
CA LEU A 875 -42.74 -6.58 -5.09
C LEU A 875 -43.38 -7.92 -4.72
N LEU A 876 -44.71 -8.07 -4.84
CA LEU A 876 -45.39 -9.36 -4.71
C LEU A 876 -45.00 -10.34 -5.84
N GLU A 877 -44.86 -9.86 -7.08
CA GLU A 877 -44.36 -10.66 -8.21
C GLU A 877 -42.87 -11.05 -8.08
N GLN A 878 -42.12 -10.35 -7.22
CA GLN A 878 -40.70 -10.55 -6.91
C GLN A 878 -40.46 -11.34 -5.61
N GLU A 879 -41.50 -11.60 -4.81
CA GLU A 879 -41.37 -12.16 -3.46
C GLU A 879 -40.62 -13.51 -3.45
N SER A 880 -40.80 -14.34 -4.48
CA SER A 880 -40.11 -15.63 -4.65
C SER A 880 -38.58 -15.51 -4.72
N ILE A 881 -38.06 -14.41 -5.28
CA ILE A 881 -36.62 -14.13 -5.35
C ILE A 881 -36.09 -13.90 -3.94
N ILE A 882 -36.74 -12.99 -3.21
CA ILE A 882 -36.36 -12.58 -1.85
C ILE A 882 -36.50 -13.77 -0.88
N ARG A 883 -37.58 -14.54 -1.02
CA ARG A 883 -37.84 -15.77 -0.27
C ARG A 883 -36.71 -16.79 -0.43
N GLY A 884 -36.21 -17.01 -1.65
CA GLY A 884 -35.09 -17.91 -1.91
C GLY A 884 -33.80 -17.55 -1.14
N TYR A 885 -33.51 -16.25 -0.97
CA TYR A 885 -32.38 -15.80 -0.14
C TYR A 885 -32.66 -15.91 1.37
N VAL A 886 -33.91 -15.74 1.80
CA VAL A 886 -34.30 -15.95 3.21
C VAL A 886 -34.21 -17.44 3.59
N ASP A 887 -34.67 -18.33 2.73
CA ASP A 887 -34.53 -19.78 2.92
C ASP A 887 -33.06 -20.21 2.92
N LEU A 888 -32.22 -19.63 2.04
CA LEU A 888 -30.76 -19.82 2.05
C LEU A 888 -30.10 -19.29 3.34
N PHE A 889 -30.56 -18.16 3.87
CA PHE A 889 -30.08 -17.60 5.14
C PHE A 889 -30.38 -18.56 6.31
N VAL A 890 -31.60 -19.09 6.40
CA VAL A 890 -31.96 -20.12 7.37
C VAL A 890 -31.11 -21.39 7.16
N GLN A 891 -30.94 -21.84 5.91
CA GLN A 891 -30.12 -23.01 5.58
C GLN A 891 -28.67 -22.87 6.06
N LYS A 892 -28.09 -21.67 5.94
CA LYS A 892 -26.70 -21.37 6.33
C LYS A 892 -26.53 -21.17 7.83
N LEU A 893 -27.51 -20.59 8.52
CA LEU A 893 -27.50 -20.47 9.98
C LEU A 893 -27.79 -21.80 10.70
N THR A 894 -28.56 -22.71 10.10
CA THR A 894 -28.90 -24.03 10.70
C THR A 894 -27.71 -24.84 11.22
N PRO A 895 -26.64 -25.11 10.44
CA PRO A 895 -25.47 -25.83 10.96
C PRO A 895 -24.72 -25.07 12.07
N LEU A 896 -24.69 -23.74 12.00
CA LEU A 896 -24.05 -22.89 13.02
C LEU A 896 -24.83 -22.94 14.34
N ALA A 897 -26.16 -22.88 14.28
CA ALA A 897 -27.04 -23.06 15.43
C ALA A 897 -26.89 -24.45 16.08
N ARG A 898 -26.73 -25.51 15.27
CA ARG A 898 -26.45 -26.87 15.77
C ARG A 898 -25.08 -27.01 16.43
N SER A 899 -24.08 -26.22 16.00
CA SER A 899 -22.74 -26.23 16.62
C SER A 899 -22.66 -25.41 17.92
N GLY A 900 -23.64 -24.54 18.20
CA GLY A 900 -23.62 -23.61 19.34
C GLY A 900 -22.55 -22.50 19.26
N ALA A 901 -21.89 -22.36 18.10
CA ALA A 901 -20.88 -21.34 17.84
C ALA A 901 -21.46 -19.92 17.91
N ALA A 902 -20.60 -18.96 18.27
CA ALA A 902 -20.95 -17.54 18.20
C ALA A 902 -20.88 -17.05 16.74
N VAL A 903 -21.94 -16.40 16.27
CA VAL A 903 -22.05 -15.84 14.92
C VAL A 903 -22.22 -14.32 14.97
N ASN A 904 -21.57 -13.59 14.07
CA ASN A 904 -21.79 -12.15 13.93
C ASN A 904 -23.03 -11.89 13.08
N MET A 905 -24.17 -11.57 13.71
CA MET A 905 -25.43 -11.38 12.99
C MET A 905 -25.41 -10.16 12.07
N CYS A 906 -24.57 -9.15 12.33
CA CYS A 906 -24.39 -8.03 11.42
C CYS A 906 -23.83 -8.47 10.06
N ASP A 907 -22.88 -9.40 10.05
CA ASP A 907 -22.30 -9.91 8.80
C ASP A 907 -23.34 -10.72 8.03
N TRP A 908 -24.10 -11.58 8.71
CA TRP A 908 -25.17 -12.37 8.08
C TRP A 908 -26.29 -11.51 7.50
N PHE A 909 -26.73 -10.46 8.20
CA PHE A 909 -27.71 -9.51 7.64
C PHE A 909 -27.15 -8.74 6.44
N ASN A 910 -25.88 -8.32 6.50
CA ASN A 910 -25.20 -7.71 5.35
C ASN A 910 -25.11 -8.71 4.18
N PHE A 911 -24.72 -9.97 4.39
CA PHE A 911 -24.65 -10.98 3.34
C PHE A 911 -26.00 -11.19 2.63
N THR A 912 -27.08 -11.35 3.41
CA THR A 912 -28.44 -11.56 2.87
C THR A 912 -28.93 -10.38 2.06
N THR A 913 -28.84 -9.16 2.60
CA THR A 913 -29.32 -7.96 1.90
C THR A 913 -28.46 -7.57 0.70
N PHE A 914 -27.16 -7.90 0.69
CA PHE A 914 -26.30 -7.72 -0.48
C PHE A 914 -26.68 -8.67 -1.63
N ASP A 915 -26.89 -9.96 -1.35
CA ASP A 915 -27.26 -10.90 -2.41
C ASP A 915 -28.69 -10.63 -2.94
N ILE A 916 -29.65 -10.28 -2.06
CA ILE A 916 -30.98 -9.82 -2.48
C ILE A 916 -30.89 -8.60 -3.39
N ILE A 917 -30.20 -7.52 -2.98
CA ILE A 917 -30.15 -6.30 -3.79
C ILE A 917 -29.32 -6.48 -5.07
N GLY A 918 -28.34 -7.40 -5.08
CA GLY A 918 -27.62 -7.80 -6.28
C GLY A 918 -28.56 -8.41 -7.31
N ASP A 919 -29.33 -9.42 -6.91
CA ASP A 919 -30.27 -10.10 -7.79
C ASP A 919 -31.39 -9.14 -8.23
N MET A 920 -31.96 -8.37 -7.30
CA MET A 920 -33.01 -7.40 -7.62
C MET A 920 -32.52 -6.23 -8.48
N ALA A 921 -31.24 -5.84 -8.46
CA ALA A 921 -30.72 -4.74 -9.27
C ALA A 921 -30.07 -5.16 -10.61
N PHE A 922 -29.56 -6.38 -10.73
CA PHE A 922 -28.83 -6.87 -11.92
C PHE A 922 -29.28 -8.24 -12.43
N GLY A 923 -30.22 -8.92 -11.76
CA GLY A 923 -30.56 -10.31 -12.02
C GLY A 923 -29.43 -11.28 -11.67
N GLU A 924 -28.51 -10.94 -10.78
CA GLU A 924 -27.56 -11.92 -10.22
C GLU A 924 -27.07 -11.55 -8.80
N PRO A 925 -26.97 -12.52 -7.86
CA PRO A 925 -26.40 -12.29 -6.53
C PRO A 925 -24.87 -12.17 -6.56
N PHE A 926 -24.28 -11.64 -5.50
CA PHE A 926 -22.82 -11.56 -5.34
C PHE A 926 -22.20 -12.83 -4.73
N GLY A 927 -23.01 -13.74 -4.18
CA GLY A 927 -22.60 -15.00 -3.56
C GLY A 927 -22.21 -14.89 -2.08
N CYS A 928 -22.37 -13.71 -1.46
CA CYS A 928 -21.94 -13.46 -0.08
C CYS A 928 -22.60 -14.40 0.93
N LEU A 929 -23.91 -14.63 0.78
CA LEU A 929 -24.69 -15.47 1.68
C LEU A 929 -24.42 -16.96 1.46
N LYS A 930 -24.18 -17.36 0.20
CA LYS A 930 -23.84 -18.73 -0.14
C LYS A 930 -22.50 -19.13 0.47
N ASP A 931 -21.50 -18.27 0.38
CA ASP A 931 -20.13 -18.62 0.75
C ASP A 931 -19.78 -18.18 2.19
N GLY A 932 -20.62 -17.36 2.83
CA GLY A 932 -20.43 -16.89 4.21
C GLY A 932 -19.29 -15.90 4.37
N VAL A 933 -18.90 -15.22 3.29
CA VAL A 933 -17.76 -14.31 3.21
C VAL A 933 -18.13 -13.05 2.43
N PHE A 934 -17.52 -11.92 2.81
CA PHE A 934 -17.70 -10.66 2.07
C PHE A 934 -17.09 -10.75 0.67
N HIS A 935 -17.93 -10.67 -0.37
CA HIS A 935 -17.43 -10.37 -1.71
C HIS A 935 -16.69 -9.02 -1.69
N SER A 936 -15.62 -8.89 -2.48
CA SER A 936 -14.73 -7.71 -2.47
C SER A 936 -15.47 -6.38 -2.62
N TRP A 937 -16.59 -6.38 -3.35
CA TRP A 937 -17.47 -5.23 -3.57
C TRP A 937 -18.12 -4.70 -2.27
N VAL A 938 -18.50 -5.56 -1.32
CA VAL A 938 -19.18 -5.12 -0.08
C VAL A 938 -18.33 -4.12 0.71
N SER A 939 -17.01 -4.37 0.77
CA SER A 939 -16.06 -3.45 1.40
C SER A 939 -16.00 -2.07 0.74
N LEU A 940 -16.24 -1.99 -0.59
CA LEU A 940 -16.25 -0.72 -1.33
C LEU A 940 -17.39 0.19 -0.88
N ILE A 941 -18.54 -0.36 -0.51
CA ILE A 941 -19.75 0.42 -0.17
C ILE A 941 -19.54 1.18 1.14
N THR A 942 -19.10 0.50 2.20
CA THR A 942 -18.84 1.12 3.52
C THR A 942 -17.77 2.21 3.42
N ASP A 943 -16.72 1.99 2.62
CA ASP A 943 -15.66 2.97 2.42
C ASP A 943 -16.06 4.14 1.51
N THR A 944 -16.94 3.90 0.53
CA THR A 944 -17.52 4.96 -0.32
C THR A 944 -18.39 5.91 0.50
N ILE A 945 -19.17 5.38 1.45
CA ILE A 945 -19.99 6.18 2.38
C ILE A 945 -19.09 7.10 3.24
N LYS A 946 -17.98 6.58 3.78
CA LYS A 946 -16.97 7.37 4.52
C LYS A 946 -16.31 8.43 3.64
N ALA A 947 -15.93 8.07 2.41
CA ALA A 947 -15.36 9.01 1.45
C ALA A 947 -16.33 10.17 1.13
N GLY A 948 -17.62 9.87 1.00
CA GLY A 948 -18.69 10.86 0.83
C GLY A 948 -18.80 11.84 2.01
N ALA A 949 -18.76 11.33 3.25
CA ALA A 949 -18.75 12.17 4.46
C ALA A 949 -17.50 13.09 4.54
N TYR A 950 -16.33 12.60 4.12
CA TYR A 950 -15.12 13.42 4.05
C TYR A 950 -15.18 14.48 2.95
N GLU A 951 -15.73 14.16 1.78
CA GLU A 951 -15.99 15.17 0.75
C GLU A 951 -16.99 16.23 1.25
N GLN A 952 -18.04 15.82 1.97
CA GLN A 952 -19.03 16.72 2.57
C GLN A 952 -18.37 17.78 3.48
N ALA A 953 -17.36 17.38 4.25
CA ALA A 953 -16.57 18.29 5.07
C ALA A 953 -15.79 19.31 4.22
N THR A 954 -15.23 18.91 3.07
CA THR A 954 -14.57 19.86 2.14
C THR A 954 -15.55 20.89 1.56
N ARG A 955 -16.79 20.46 1.27
CA ARG A 955 -17.85 21.32 0.71
C ARG A 955 -18.44 22.28 1.75
N ARG A 956 -18.40 21.94 3.04
CA ARG A 956 -18.69 22.87 4.16
C ARG A 956 -17.60 23.92 4.38
N MET A 957 -16.34 23.58 4.10
CA MET A 957 -15.23 24.54 4.23
C MET A 957 -15.16 25.53 3.06
N PHE A 958 -15.38 25.06 1.83
CA PHE A 958 -15.29 25.86 0.62
C PHE A 958 -16.40 25.49 -0.38
N ARG A 959 -16.93 26.49 -1.08
CA ARG A 959 -17.98 26.34 -2.10
C ARG A 959 -17.72 25.14 -3.02
N THR A 960 -18.70 24.26 -3.18
CA THR A 960 -18.64 23.07 -4.03
C THR A 960 -18.09 23.40 -5.42
N GLY A 961 -17.12 22.62 -5.89
CA GLY A 961 -16.49 22.80 -7.20
C GLY A 961 -15.48 23.96 -7.30
N SER A 962 -15.26 24.74 -6.24
CA SER A 962 -14.21 25.79 -6.20
C SER A 962 -12.79 25.21 -6.22
N PHE A 963 -11.81 26.03 -6.59
CA PHE A 963 -10.39 25.64 -6.59
C PHE A 963 -9.91 25.09 -5.23
N TRP A 964 -10.29 25.76 -4.13
CA TRP A 964 -9.92 25.33 -2.78
C TRP A 964 -10.64 24.04 -2.36
N GLN A 965 -11.93 23.88 -2.70
CA GLN A 965 -12.66 22.63 -2.43
C GLN A 965 -12.04 21.45 -3.20
N ARG A 966 -11.75 21.61 -4.50
CA ARG A 966 -11.06 20.59 -5.31
C ARG A 966 -9.66 20.27 -4.77
N THR A 967 -8.97 21.25 -4.20
CA THR A 967 -7.65 21.05 -3.56
C THR A 967 -7.78 20.26 -2.26
N LEU A 968 -8.76 20.55 -1.39
CA LEU A 968 -9.00 19.75 -0.19
C LEU A 968 -9.41 18.31 -0.51
N VAL A 969 -10.18 18.05 -1.57
CA VAL A 969 -10.53 16.69 -2.00
C VAL A 969 -9.28 15.85 -2.31
N LYS A 970 -8.16 16.46 -2.74
CA LYS A 970 -6.89 15.76 -2.96
C LYS A 970 -6.24 15.26 -1.65
N LEU A 971 -6.62 15.80 -0.49
CA LEU A 971 -6.13 15.37 0.83
C LEU A 971 -6.89 14.16 1.39
N ILE A 972 -8.06 13.82 0.83
CA ILE A 972 -8.73 12.53 1.11
C ILE A 972 -7.77 11.40 0.67
N PRO A 973 -7.66 10.28 1.41
CA PRO A 973 -6.86 9.14 0.97
C PRO A 973 -7.22 8.67 -0.45
N SER A 974 -6.22 8.35 -1.28
CA SER A 974 -6.44 8.00 -2.69
C SER A 974 -7.19 6.68 -2.85
N ASP A 975 -6.91 5.70 -1.99
CA ASP A 975 -7.62 4.42 -1.93
C ASP A 975 -9.13 4.63 -1.72
N LEU A 976 -9.53 5.53 -0.82
CA LEU A 976 -10.95 5.85 -0.57
C LEU A 976 -11.62 6.54 -1.77
N ARG A 977 -10.89 7.36 -2.54
CA ARG A 977 -11.41 7.95 -3.78
C ARG A 977 -11.53 6.93 -4.91
N GLU A 978 -10.51 6.08 -5.07
CA GLU A 978 -10.46 5.04 -6.10
C GLU A 978 -11.56 3.98 -5.89
N LYS A 979 -11.88 3.62 -4.64
CA LYS A 979 -13.00 2.72 -4.30
C LYS A 979 -14.36 3.22 -4.82
N ARG A 980 -14.63 4.54 -4.75
CA ARG A 980 -15.88 5.14 -5.28
C ARG A 980 -15.95 5.10 -6.81
N VAL A 981 -14.82 5.24 -7.49
CA VAL A 981 -14.73 5.06 -8.96
C VAL A 981 -14.93 3.59 -9.33
N ARG A 982 -14.27 2.67 -8.61
CA ARG A 982 -14.38 1.22 -8.83
C ARG A 982 -15.80 0.70 -8.61
N HIS A 983 -16.52 1.21 -7.61
CA HIS A 983 -17.93 0.89 -7.41
C HIS A 983 -18.77 1.23 -8.65
N LEU A 984 -18.62 2.44 -9.21
CA LEU A 984 -19.35 2.82 -10.42
C LEU A 984 -18.97 1.94 -11.63
N GLN A 985 -17.68 1.61 -11.80
CA GLN A 985 -17.22 0.74 -12.89
C GLN A 985 -17.85 -0.66 -12.82
N LEU A 986 -17.86 -1.30 -11.66
CA LEU A 986 -18.47 -2.62 -11.46
C LEU A 986 -19.99 -2.56 -11.63
N SER A 987 -20.66 -1.52 -11.12
CA SER A 987 -22.09 -1.29 -11.35
C SER A 987 -22.42 -1.08 -12.83
N GLN A 988 -21.55 -0.39 -13.57
CA GLN A 988 -21.70 -0.17 -15.00
C GLN A 988 -21.57 -1.48 -15.78
N GLU A 989 -20.55 -2.29 -15.49
CA GLU A 989 -20.33 -3.60 -16.12
C GLU A 989 -21.57 -4.51 -15.95
N LYS A 990 -22.02 -4.71 -14.72
CA LYS A 990 -23.21 -5.53 -14.41
C LYS A 990 -24.49 -4.97 -15.00
N CYS A 991 -24.70 -3.65 -14.92
CA CYS A 991 -25.88 -3.02 -15.50
C CYS A 991 -25.92 -3.16 -17.03
N LEU A 992 -24.78 -3.01 -17.70
CA LEU A 992 -24.70 -3.14 -19.17
C LEU A 992 -24.95 -4.58 -19.61
N GLN A 993 -24.37 -5.57 -18.93
CA GLN A 993 -24.64 -6.99 -19.18
C GLN A 993 -26.14 -7.30 -19.06
N ARG A 994 -26.78 -6.88 -17.96
CA ARG A 994 -28.22 -7.13 -17.76
C ARG A 994 -29.13 -6.37 -18.74
N ILE A 995 -28.70 -5.21 -19.24
CA ILE A 995 -29.42 -4.48 -20.31
C ILE A 995 -29.34 -5.23 -21.65
N ASP A 996 -28.21 -5.86 -21.98
CA ASP A 996 -28.03 -6.62 -23.23
C ASP A 996 -28.90 -7.89 -23.28
N GLU A 997 -29.10 -8.54 -22.12
CA GLU A 997 -30.08 -9.63 -21.94
C GLU A 997 -31.52 -9.16 -22.24
N GLY A 998 -31.81 -7.87 -22.01
CA GLY A 998 -33.09 -7.22 -22.31
C GLY A 998 -34.29 -7.86 -21.59
N LEU A 999 -35.46 -7.83 -22.25
CA LEU A 999 -36.68 -8.48 -21.76
C LEU A 999 -36.77 -9.99 -22.10
N ARG A 1000 -35.69 -10.60 -22.63
CA ARG A 1000 -35.67 -12.04 -22.96
C ARG A 1000 -35.61 -12.94 -21.73
N ARG A 1001 -35.22 -12.38 -20.59
CA ARG A 1001 -35.07 -13.07 -19.31
C ARG A 1001 -36.33 -12.91 -18.48
N GLU A 1002 -36.95 -14.02 -18.08
CA GLU A 1002 -38.20 -14.04 -17.31
C GLU A 1002 -38.04 -13.62 -15.83
N HIS A 1003 -36.80 -13.45 -15.37
CA HIS A 1003 -36.50 -12.99 -14.02
C HIS A 1003 -36.91 -11.51 -13.85
N ARG A 1004 -37.84 -11.24 -12.94
CA ARG A 1004 -38.52 -9.94 -12.78
C ARG A 1004 -37.75 -8.96 -11.88
N ASP A 1005 -36.45 -8.79 -12.10
CA ASP A 1005 -35.62 -7.80 -11.38
C ASP A 1005 -36.08 -6.34 -11.65
N PHE A 1006 -35.47 -5.36 -10.99
CA PHE A 1006 -35.77 -3.93 -11.22
C PHE A 1006 -35.49 -3.51 -12.66
N LEU A 1007 -34.43 -4.02 -13.31
CA LEU A 1007 -34.10 -3.66 -14.69
C LEU A 1007 -35.16 -4.20 -15.67
N TYR A 1008 -35.79 -5.35 -15.43
CA TYR A 1008 -36.94 -5.82 -16.19
C TYR A 1008 -38.07 -4.77 -16.21
N TYR A 1009 -38.51 -4.29 -15.04
CA TYR A 1009 -39.58 -3.27 -14.96
C TYR A 1009 -39.13 -1.90 -15.50
N ILE A 1010 -37.90 -1.48 -15.23
CA ILE A 1010 -37.35 -0.20 -15.70
C ILE A 1010 -37.23 -0.18 -17.23
N LEU A 1011 -36.70 -1.25 -17.85
CA LEU A 1011 -36.55 -1.35 -19.30
C LEU A 1011 -37.91 -1.37 -19.99
N ARG A 1012 -38.86 -2.16 -19.48
CA ARG A 1012 -40.23 -2.22 -19.99
C ARG A 1012 -40.95 -0.87 -19.91
N GLN A 1013 -40.79 -0.13 -18.80
CA GLN A 1013 -41.39 1.21 -18.67
C GLN A 1013 -40.65 2.27 -19.52
N ASN A 1014 -39.39 2.03 -19.86
CA ASN A 1014 -38.53 2.96 -20.58
C ASN A 1014 -38.46 2.72 -22.11
N GLU A 1015 -39.38 1.94 -22.70
CA GLU A 1015 -39.52 1.76 -24.15
C GLU A 1015 -39.58 3.09 -24.91
N LYS A 1016 -40.09 4.16 -24.27
CA LYS A 1016 -40.17 5.53 -24.83
C LYS A 1016 -38.90 6.37 -24.64
N GLY A 1017 -37.80 5.79 -24.14
CA GLY A 1017 -36.51 6.48 -23.98
C GLY A 1017 -36.48 7.63 -22.95
N THR A 1018 -37.40 7.64 -21.98
CA THR A 1018 -37.59 8.74 -21.01
C THR A 1018 -36.43 8.93 -20.04
N VAL A 1019 -35.67 7.88 -19.76
CA VAL A 1019 -34.50 7.86 -18.86
C VAL A 1019 -33.32 7.33 -19.68
N SER A 1020 -32.18 8.03 -19.61
CA SER A 1020 -30.98 7.63 -20.37
C SER A 1020 -30.30 6.40 -19.77
N GLN A 1021 -29.53 5.67 -20.59
CA GLN A 1021 -28.75 4.52 -20.14
C GLN A 1021 -27.77 4.87 -18.99
N ASN A 1022 -27.17 6.08 -19.03
CA ASN A 1022 -26.31 6.56 -17.94
C ASN A 1022 -27.10 6.81 -16.64
N GLU A 1023 -28.34 7.32 -16.72
CA GLU A 1023 -29.20 7.43 -15.54
C GLU A 1023 -29.62 6.05 -15.01
N ILE A 1024 -29.85 5.05 -15.87
CA ILE A 1024 -30.10 3.67 -15.44
C ILE A 1024 -28.87 3.14 -14.69
N ILE A 1025 -27.67 3.20 -15.27
CA ILE A 1025 -26.41 2.78 -14.64
C ILE A 1025 -26.18 3.45 -13.28
N LEU A 1026 -26.35 4.78 -13.20
CA LEU A 1026 -26.20 5.53 -11.95
C LEU A 1026 -27.23 5.10 -10.89
N ASN A 1027 -28.47 4.83 -11.29
CA ASN A 1027 -29.49 4.38 -10.36
C ASN A 1027 -29.29 2.92 -9.92
N SER A 1028 -28.83 2.01 -10.79
CA SER A 1028 -28.43 0.66 -10.40
C SER A 1028 -27.26 0.65 -9.42
N ALA A 1029 -26.28 1.55 -9.59
CA ALA A 1029 -25.23 1.76 -8.60
C ALA A 1029 -25.78 2.28 -7.26
N LEU A 1030 -26.72 3.22 -7.29
CA LEU A 1030 -27.40 3.73 -6.10
C LEU A 1030 -28.20 2.64 -5.37
N PHE A 1031 -28.87 1.74 -6.10
CA PHE A 1031 -29.71 0.68 -5.52
C PHE A 1031 -28.89 -0.25 -4.63
N ILE A 1032 -27.69 -0.68 -5.04
CA ILE A 1032 -26.79 -1.48 -4.19
C ILE A 1032 -26.57 -0.78 -2.84
N VAL A 1033 -26.13 0.48 -2.84
CA VAL A 1033 -25.80 1.24 -1.62
C VAL A 1033 -27.04 1.43 -0.75
N ALA A 1034 -28.19 1.72 -1.37
CA ALA A 1034 -29.42 2.04 -0.66
C ALA A 1034 -30.07 0.81 -0.03
N GLY A 1035 -30.21 -0.30 -0.78
CA GLY A 1035 -30.92 -1.50 -0.33
C GLY A 1035 -30.13 -2.36 0.67
N SER A 1036 -28.83 -2.57 0.43
CA SER A 1036 -28.04 -3.46 1.29
C SER A 1036 -27.81 -2.90 2.70
N GLU A 1037 -27.01 -1.84 2.80
CA GLU A 1037 -26.46 -1.38 4.07
C GLU A 1037 -27.54 -0.79 5.00
N THR A 1038 -28.64 -0.24 4.46
CA THR A 1038 -29.70 0.35 5.29
C THR A 1038 -30.62 -0.69 5.93
N THR A 1039 -31.13 -1.67 5.16
CA THR A 1039 -31.93 -2.78 5.71
C THR A 1039 -31.10 -3.60 6.70
N ALA A 1040 -29.86 -3.97 6.37
CA ALA A 1040 -29.00 -4.72 7.29
C ALA A 1040 -28.65 -3.95 8.57
N SER A 1041 -28.58 -2.61 8.49
CA SER A 1041 -28.39 -1.78 9.69
C SER A 1041 -29.61 -1.79 10.60
N LEU A 1042 -30.81 -1.72 10.04
CA LEU A 1042 -32.04 -1.80 10.82
C LEU A 1042 -32.21 -3.17 11.47
N LEU A 1043 -31.99 -4.26 10.72
CA LEU A 1043 -32.02 -5.63 11.27
C LEU A 1043 -31.02 -5.81 12.42
N SER A 1044 -29.80 -5.27 12.27
CA SER A 1044 -28.78 -5.29 13.32
C SER A 1044 -29.23 -4.54 14.58
N GLY A 1045 -29.76 -3.32 14.42
CA GLY A 1045 -30.26 -2.51 15.53
C GLY A 1045 -31.46 -3.13 16.23
N LEU A 1046 -32.46 -3.58 15.45
CA LEU A 1046 -33.67 -4.25 15.94
C LEU A 1046 -33.31 -5.50 16.75
N LEU A 1047 -32.47 -6.40 16.21
CA LEU A 1047 -32.04 -7.59 16.94
C LEU A 1047 -31.27 -7.22 18.22
N MET A 1048 -30.40 -6.21 18.18
CA MET A 1048 -29.67 -5.74 19.36
C MET A 1048 -30.61 -5.21 20.46
N HIS A 1049 -31.63 -4.42 20.10
CA HIS A 1049 -32.62 -3.91 21.05
C HIS A 1049 -33.55 -5.01 21.59
N LEU A 1050 -34.01 -5.94 20.75
CA LEU A 1050 -34.78 -7.11 21.19
C LEU A 1050 -33.98 -7.96 22.19
N LEU A 1051 -32.73 -8.30 21.89
CA LEU A 1051 -31.88 -9.10 22.79
C LEU A 1051 -31.50 -8.38 24.10
N ARG A 1052 -31.68 -7.06 24.19
CA ARG A 1052 -31.61 -6.28 25.43
C ARG A 1052 -32.95 -6.14 26.17
N THR A 1053 -34.06 -6.52 25.53
CA THR A 1053 -35.43 -6.32 26.02
C THR A 1053 -36.17 -7.67 26.04
N PRO A 1054 -35.88 -8.57 27.00
CA PRO A 1054 -36.32 -9.97 26.95
C PRO A 1054 -37.84 -10.14 26.85
N ALA A 1055 -38.63 -9.25 27.45
CA ALA A 1055 -40.09 -9.26 27.36
C ALA A 1055 -40.58 -9.05 25.91
N ALA A 1056 -40.07 -8.02 25.23
CA ALA A 1056 -40.41 -7.74 23.84
C ALA A 1056 -39.92 -8.85 22.90
N HIS A 1057 -38.71 -9.37 23.10
CA HIS A 1057 -38.21 -10.53 22.34
C HIS A 1057 -39.09 -11.77 22.53
N ALA A 1058 -39.50 -12.09 23.76
CA ALA A 1058 -40.37 -13.23 24.03
C ALA A 1058 -41.79 -13.04 23.44
N ARG A 1059 -42.36 -11.84 23.52
CA ARG A 1059 -43.68 -11.52 22.94
C ARG A 1059 -43.66 -11.61 21.42
N LEU A 1060 -42.65 -11.04 20.76
CA LEU A 1060 -42.48 -11.11 19.31
C LEU A 1060 -42.23 -12.54 18.81
N THR A 1061 -41.32 -13.27 19.46
CA THR A 1061 -41.04 -14.67 19.09
C THR A 1061 -42.27 -15.56 19.28
N ARG A 1062 -43.11 -15.28 20.29
CA ARG A 1062 -44.41 -15.96 20.46
C ARG A 1062 -45.38 -15.62 19.33
N GLU A 1063 -45.63 -14.34 19.05
CA GLU A 1063 -46.53 -13.91 17.97
C GLU A 1063 -46.16 -14.58 16.62
N VAL A 1064 -44.87 -14.59 16.27
CA VAL A 1064 -44.38 -15.22 15.04
C VAL A 1064 -44.54 -16.75 15.04
N ARG A 1065 -44.39 -17.44 16.18
CA ARG A 1065 -44.53 -18.91 16.23
C ARG A 1065 -46.00 -19.34 16.28
N ASP A 1066 -46.82 -18.65 17.07
CA ASP A 1066 -48.25 -18.92 17.24
C ASP A 1066 -49.07 -18.61 15.97
N ALA A 1067 -48.62 -17.65 15.15
CA ALA A 1067 -49.25 -17.34 13.86
C ALA A 1067 -49.00 -18.41 12.77
N PHE A 1068 -47.91 -19.19 12.87
CA PHE A 1068 -47.54 -20.22 11.88
C PHE A 1068 -47.28 -21.60 12.54
N PRO A 1069 -48.30 -22.23 13.18
CA PRO A 1069 -48.15 -23.49 13.91
C PRO A 1069 -48.41 -24.74 13.04
N GLY A 1070 -48.87 -24.57 11.80
CA GLY A 1070 -49.37 -25.63 10.93
C GLY A 1070 -48.30 -26.41 10.14
N PRO A 1071 -48.71 -27.39 9.30
CA PRO A 1071 -47.79 -28.23 8.53
C PRO A 1071 -47.00 -27.49 7.43
N GLY A 1072 -47.45 -26.32 6.96
CA GLY A 1072 -46.63 -25.44 6.10
C GLY A 1072 -45.63 -24.61 6.91
N GLY A 1073 -46.04 -24.10 8.07
CA GLY A 1073 -45.17 -23.46 9.06
C GLY A 1073 -44.44 -22.25 8.46
N ALA A 1074 -43.10 -22.24 8.49
CA ALA A 1074 -42.33 -21.18 7.84
C ALA A 1074 -42.61 -21.01 6.33
N ALA A 1075 -43.08 -22.03 5.61
CA ALA A 1075 -43.43 -21.90 4.20
C ALA A 1075 -44.66 -21.00 3.96
N ASP A 1076 -45.54 -20.89 4.97
CA ASP A 1076 -46.75 -20.06 4.91
C ASP A 1076 -46.46 -18.56 5.23
N MET A 1077 -45.22 -18.23 5.61
CA MET A 1077 -44.77 -16.85 5.86
C MET A 1077 -44.59 -16.07 4.54
N GLN A 1078 -45.71 -15.68 3.95
CA GLN A 1078 -45.77 -14.76 2.82
C GLN A 1078 -45.87 -13.30 3.31
N PHE A 1079 -45.52 -12.34 2.44
CA PHE A 1079 -45.48 -10.92 2.78
C PHE A 1079 -46.79 -10.39 3.38
N LEU A 1080 -47.95 -10.81 2.83
CA LEU A 1080 -49.26 -10.38 3.32
C LEU A 1080 -49.56 -10.94 4.73
N ALA A 1081 -49.34 -12.25 4.96
CA ALA A 1081 -49.54 -12.85 6.28
C ALA A 1081 -48.64 -12.21 7.35
N LEU A 1082 -47.40 -11.85 6.99
CA LEU A 1082 -46.49 -11.13 7.88
C LEU A 1082 -46.84 -9.65 8.05
N GLN A 1083 -47.61 -9.04 7.16
CA GLN A 1083 -48.09 -7.67 7.32
C GLN A 1083 -49.14 -7.58 8.45
N ASP A 1084 -49.88 -8.65 8.71
CA ASP A 1084 -51.00 -8.67 9.67
C ASP A 1084 -50.57 -8.98 11.12
N LEU A 1085 -49.26 -9.12 11.41
CA LEU A 1085 -48.74 -9.30 12.78
C LEU A 1085 -48.51 -7.95 13.49
N PRO A 1086 -49.38 -7.52 14.42
CA PRO A 1086 -49.32 -6.17 14.98
C PRO A 1086 -48.03 -5.89 15.78
N TYR A 1087 -47.58 -6.82 16.63
CA TYR A 1087 -46.43 -6.61 17.49
C TYR A 1087 -45.12 -6.60 16.72
N MET A 1088 -44.99 -7.42 15.66
CA MET A 1088 -43.86 -7.37 14.75
C MET A 1088 -43.74 -6.03 14.01
N ASN A 1089 -44.85 -5.48 13.52
CA ASN A 1089 -44.85 -4.16 12.89
C ASN A 1089 -44.48 -3.08 13.91
N ALA A 1090 -45.03 -3.12 15.12
CA ALA A 1090 -44.68 -2.22 16.22
C ALA A 1090 -43.19 -2.28 16.59
N CYS A 1091 -42.58 -3.47 16.61
CA CYS A 1091 -41.15 -3.65 16.80
C CYS A 1091 -40.31 -3.03 15.67
N ILE A 1092 -40.74 -3.17 14.42
CA ILE A 1092 -40.07 -2.59 13.25
C ILE A 1092 -40.15 -1.06 13.28
N ASP A 1093 -41.32 -0.49 13.56
CA ASP A 1093 -41.50 0.97 13.61
C ASP A 1093 -40.78 1.59 14.83
N GLU A 1094 -40.70 0.89 15.96
CA GLU A 1094 -39.87 1.30 17.10
C GLU A 1094 -38.37 1.22 16.79
N ALA A 1095 -37.92 0.20 16.04
CA ALA A 1095 -36.54 0.12 15.57
C ALA A 1095 -36.19 1.24 14.56
N LEU A 1096 -37.14 1.59 13.67
CA LEU A 1096 -36.98 2.72 12.75
C LEU A 1096 -36.87 4.06 13.50
N ARG A 1097 -37.53 4.19 14.66
CA ARG A 1097 -37.42 5.35 15.56
C ARG A 1097 -36.08 5.37 16.32
N ILE A 1098 -35.76 4.32 17.06
CA ILE A 1098 -34.61 4.31 18.00
C ILE A 1098 -33.26 4.05 17.29
N PHE A 1099 -33.26 3.33 16.16
CA PHE A 1099 -32.06 3.02 15.39
C PHE A 1099 -32.24 3.36 13.90
N PRO A 1100 -32.53 4.65 13.56
CA PRO A 1100 -32.82 5.05 12.20
C PRO A 1100 -31.60 4.80 11.30
N PRO A 1101 -31.70 4.07 10.17
CA PRO A 1101 -30.55 3.71 9.33
C PRO A 1101 -29.72 4.90 8.81
N VAL A 1102 -30.37 6.07 8.70
CA VAL A 1102 -29.75 7.36 8.41
C VAL A 1102 -29.96 8.29 9.61
N PRO A 1103 -29.06 8.29 10.62
CA PRO A 1103 -29.19 9.14 11.81
C PRO A 1103 -28.88 10.63 11.55
N THR A 1104 -28.29 10.95 10.39
CA THR A 1104 -27.88 12.31 9.99
C THR A 1104 -29.03 13.16 9.43
N GLY A 1105 -28.84 14.49 9.41
CA GLY A 1105 -29.78 15.42 8.77
C GLY A 1105 -29.71 15.43 7.24
N LEU A 1106 -30.88 15.36 6.60
CA LEU A 1106 -31.00 15.36 5.14
C LEU A 1106 -30.95 16.79 4.56
N THR A 1107 -29.78 17.43 4.55
CA THR A 1107 -29.59 18.86 4.21
C THR A 1107 -30.34 19.35 2.95
N ARG A 1108 -31.05 20.46 3.10
CA ARG A 1108 -31.74 21.24 2.05
C ARG A 1108 -31.34 22.72 2.12
N THR A 1109 -31.54 23.46 1.04
CA THR A 1109 -31.32 24.90 1.00
C THR A 1109 -32.67 25.63 0.94
N VAL A 1110 -32.85 26.64 1.80
CA VAL A 1110 -34.03 27.53 1.77
C VAL A 1110 -34.06 28.29 0.43
N PRO A 1111 -35.20 28.30 -0.29
CA PRO A 1111 -35.34 28.93 -1.61
C PRO A 1111 -34.98 30.43 -1.65
N ARG A 1112 -34.68 30.93 -2.86
CA ARG A 1112 -34.38 32.35 -3.08
C ARG A 1112 -35.61 33.20 -2.75
N GLY A 1113 -35.45 34.14 -1.81
CA GLY A 1113 -36.53 34.93 -1.23
C GLY A 1113 -36.73 34.65 0.27
N GLY A 1114 -36.31 33.47 0.75
CA GLY A 1114 -36.63 32.99 2.10
C GLY A 1114 -37.97 32.27 2.17
N ASP A 1115 -38.17 31.50 3.24
CA ASP A 1115 -39.40 30.74 3.49
C ASP A 1115 -39.47 30.38 4.99
N THR A 1116 -40.64 29.98 5.48
CA THR A 1116 -40.91 29.63 6.88
C THR A 1116 -40.65 28.14 7.14
N VAL A 1117 -39.98 27.81 8.24
CA VAL A 1117 -39.77 26.45 8.74
C VAL A 1117 -40.04 26.41 10.24
N ALA A 1118 -40.96 25.57 10.71
CA ALA A 1118 -41.36 25.47 12.11
C ALA A 1118 -41.73 26.82 12.75
N GLY A 1119 -42.51 27.62 12.01
CA GLY A 1119 -42.93 28.98 12.41
C GLY A 1119 -41.87 30.08 12.25
N GLU A 1120 -40.60 29.73 12.00
CA GLU A 1120 -39.50 30.68 11.85
C GLU A 1120 -39.28 31.03 10.37
N PHE A 1121 -39.37 32.32 10.01
CA PHE A 1121 -38.95 32.78 8.67
C PHE A 1121 -37.42 32.75 8.54
N LEU A 1122 -36.93 32.03 7.54
CA LEU A 1122 -35.51 31.83 7.28
C LEU A 1122 -35.08 32.53 5.97
N PRO A 1123 -33.91 33.17 5.93
CA PRO A 1123 -33.41 33.80 4.72
C PRO A 1123 -32.95 32.76 3.70
N GLY A 1124 -33.19 33.05 2.42
CA GLY A 1124 -32.80 32.19 1.30
C GLY A 1124 -31.29 31.90 1.28
N GLY A 1125 -30.92 30.67 0.91
CA GLY A 1125 -29.54 30.19 0.99
C GLY A 1125 -29.13 29.59 2.34
N THR A 1126 -30.00 29.63 3.36
CA THR A 1126 -29.78 28.91 4.63
C THR A 1126 -29.84 27.40 4.40
N THR A 1127 -28.87 26.64 4.90
CA THR A 1127 -28.94 25.18 4.95
C THR A 1127 -29.80 24.74 6.13
N VAL A 1128 -30.76 23.86 5.90
CA VAL A 1128 -31.69 23.34 6.92
C VAL A 1128 -31.81 21.82 6.85
N SER A 1129 -32.03 21.18 8.01
CA SER A 1129 -32.41 19.76 8.07
C SER A 1129 -32.98 19.38 9.43
N VAL A 1130 -33.88 18.38 9.44
CA VAL A 1130 -34.17 17.61 10.64
C VAL A 1130 -33.12 16.51 10.78
N TYR A 1131 -32.48 16.38 11.94
CA TYR A 1131 -31.53 15.30 12.22
C TYR A 1131 -32.27 14.13 12.86
N SER A 1132 -32.39 13.00 12.14
CA SER A 1132 -33.22 11.86 12.55
C SER A 1132 -32.95 11.41 13.98
N TRP A 1133 -31.68 11.14 14.33
CA TRP A 1133 -31.30 10.71 15.68
C TRP A 1133 -31.72 11.71 16.76
N ALA A 1134 -31.48 13.00 16.52
CA ALA A 1134 -31.83 14.05 17.46
C ALA A 1134 -33.35 14.21 17.64
N ALA A 1135 -34.13 14.05 16.56
CA ALA A 1135 -35.59 14.17 16.58
C ALA A 1135 -36.27 12.95 17.22
N THR A 1136 -35.73 11.75 17.05
CA THR A 1136 -36.30 10.50 17.60
C THR A 1136 -35.90 10.22 19.05
N HIS A 1137 -34.81 10.81 19.53
CA HIS A 1137 -34.37 10.72 20.94
C HIS A 1137 -34.71 11.98 21.77
N SER A 1138 -35.39 12.97 21.17
CA SER A 1138 -35.77 14.19 21.90
C SER A 1138 -36.87 13.90 22.94
N PRO A 1139 -36.66 14.18 24.24
CA PRO A 1139 -37.70 14.04 25.26
C PRO A 1139 -38.83 15.10 25.13
N ARG A 1140 -38.71 16.03 24.17
CA ARG A 1140 -39.81 16.92 23.75
C ARG A 1140 -40.79 16.25 22.78
N ASN A 1141 -40.34 15.21 22.09
CA ASN A 1141 -41.09 14.49 21.07
C ASN A 1141 -41.56 13.11 21.55
N TRP A 1142 -40.86 12.49 22.51
CA TRP A 1142 -41.11 11.11 22.93
C TRP A 1142 -41.00 10.94 24.45
N ALA A 1143 -41.95 10.26 25.05
CA ALA A 1143 -41.85 9.74 26.41
C ALA A 1143 -40.90 8.54 26.43
N ARG A 1144 -39.94 8.54 27.36
CA ARG A 1144 -38.88 7.53 27.47
C ARG A 1144 -38.19 7.27 26.10
N PRO A 1145 -37.49 8.29 25.55
CA PRO A 1145 -36.96 8.25 24.18
C PRO A 1145 -35.92 7.15 23.95
N ASP A 1146 -35.10 6.87 24.96
CA ASP A 1146 -33.95 5.95 24.85
C ASP A 1146 -34.30 4.48 25.15
N ASP A 1147 -35.55 4.23 25.55
CA ASP A 1147 -36.07 2.88 25.81
C ASP A 1147 -36.74 2.30 24.56
N PHE A 1148 -36.46 1.04 24.25
CA PHE A 1148 -37.13 0.28 23.17
C PHE A 1148 -38.47 -0.24 23.67
N LEU A 1149 -39.55 0.43 23.27
CA LEU A 1149 -40.93 0.17 23.74
C LEU A 1149 -41.88 0.05 22.54
N PRO A 1150 -41.96 -1.13 21.88
CA PRO A 1150 -42.87 -1.38 20.75
C PRO A 1150 -44.33 -1.00 21.06
N GLU A 1151 -44.74 -1.14 22.32
CA GLU A 1151 -46.10 -0.87 22.80
C GLU A 1151 -46.59 0.55 22.48
N ARG A 1152 -45.69 1.52 22.26
CA ARG A 1152 -46.05 2.90 21.84
C ARG A 1152 -46.71 3.00 20.46
N TRP A 1153 -46.64 1.92 19.66
CA TRP A 1153 -47.21 1.83 18.31
C TRP A 1153 -48.50 0.99 18.25
N LEU A 1154 -48.95 0.46 19.38
CA LEU A 1154 -50.17 -0.33 19.52
C LEU A 1154 -51.27 0.54 20.11
N ASP A 1155 -52.48 0.43 19.57
CA ASP A 1155 -53.64 1.17 20.06
C ASP A 1155 -54.64 0.17 20.68
N GLY A 1156 -54.91 0.27 22.00
CA GLY A 1156 -56.02 -0.44 22.67
C GLY A 1156 -55.76 -1.86 23.20
N ASP A 1157 -54.52 -2.33 23.26
CA ASP A 1157 -54.14 -3.73 23.55
C ASP A 1157 -54.43 -4.29 24.96
N GLY A 1158 -55.04 -3.51 25.87
CA GLY A 1158 -55.40 -3.95 27.23
C GLY A 1158 -54.23 -4.23 28.20
N ASP A 1159 -53.01 -3.94 27.77
CA ASP A 1159 -51.75 -4.08 28.52
C ASP A 1159 -51.59 -2.88 29.48
N GLU A 1160 -50.81 -3.01 30.56
CA GLU A 1160 -50.60 -1.91 31.54
C GLU A 1160 -50.05 -0.62 30.89
N HIS A 1161 -49.48 -0.74 29.70
CA HIS A 1161 -48.83 0.34 28.93
C HIS A 1161 -49.69 0.89 27.77
N SER A 1162 -50.79 0.24 27.38
CA SER A 1162 -51.61 0.64 26.21
C SER A 1162 -52.91 1.40 26.57
N GLY A 1163 -53.15 1.65 27.86
CA GLY A 1163 -54.25 2.51 28.33
C GLY A 1163 -55.58 1.76 28.46
N GLY A 1164 -55.68 0.94 29.51
CA GLY A 1164 -56.93 0.33 29.95
C GLY A 1164 -57.81 1.29 30.78
N ALA A 1165 -58.71 0.71 31.60
CA ALA A 1165 -59.74 1.44 32.35
C ALA A 1165 -59.23 2.52 33.33
N ASP A 1166 -57.94 2.52 33.66
CA ASP A 1166 -57.33 3.38 34.69
C ASP A 1166 -56.62 4.65 34.16
N GLY A 1167 -56.57 4.88 32.83
CA GLY A 1167 -56.10 6.17 32.29
C GLY A 1167 -55.54 6.16 30.86
N PRO A 1168 -55.21 7.34 30.31
CA PRO A 1168 -54.61 7.45 28.97
C PRO A 1168 -53.21 6.83 28.93
N SER A 1169 -52.85 6.19 27.81
CA SER A 1169 -51.53 5.56 27.64
C SER A 1169 -50.38 6.53 27.95
N PRO A 1170 -49.29 6.07 28.61
CA PRO A 1170 -48.08 6.88 28.85
C PRO A 1170 -47.46 7.47 27.58
N PHE A 1171 -47.76 6.92 26.40
CA PHE A 1171 -47.26 7.37 25.10
C PHE A 1171 -48.21 8.30 24.35
N ALA A 1172 -49.36 8.68 24.92
CA ALA A 1172 -50.38 9.53 24.27
C ALA A 1172 -49.90 10.95 23.90
N ARG A 1173 -48.70 11.35 24.35
CA ARG A 1173 -48.04 12.63 24.01
C ARG A 1173 -46.89 12.47 23.01
N ASP A 1174 -46.62 11.25 22.53
CA ASP A 1174 -45.56 11.00 21.56
C ASP A 1174 -45.90 11.63 20.21
N ALA A 1175 -45.03 12.52 19.75
CA ALA A 1175 -45.09 13.11 18.43
C ALA A 1175 -44.59 12.10 17.39
N ARG A 1176 -45.40 11.06 17.11
CA ARG A 1176 -45.09 9.96 16.15
C ARG A 1176 -44.53 10.49 14.81
N ASP A 1177 -45.05 11.63 14.33
CA ASP A 1177 -44.59 12.38 13.14
C ASP A 1177 -43.10 12.79 13.14
N ALA A 1178 -42.42 12.80 14.29
CA ALA A 1178 -40.98 13.07 14.39
C ALA A 1178 -40.11 11.93 13.80
N SER A 1179 -40.64 10.71 13.72
CA SER A 1179 -39.95 9.54 13.14
C SER A 1179 -40.29 9.41 11.65
N GLN A 1180 -39.38 9.89 10.79
CA GLN A 1180 -39.53 9.84 9.33
C GLN A 1180 -38.33 9.13 8.68
N ALA A 1181 -38.04 7.90 9.10
CA ALA A 1181 -36.89 7.13 8.63
C ALA A 1181 -36.81 6.97 7.09
N PHE A 1182 -37.96 6.98 6.40
CA PHE A 1182 -38.05 6.93 4.93
C PHE A 1182 -38.12 8.31 4.25
N SER A 1183 -38.07 9.42 5.00
CA SER A 1183 -38.45 10.78 4.57
C SER A 1183 -39.90 10.88 4.07
N LEU A 1184 -40.41 12.10 3.94
CA LEU A 1184 -41.72 12.39 3.37
C LEU A 1184 -41.63 13.23 2.08
N GLY A 1185 -42.77 13.50 1.46
CA GLY A 1185 -42.91 14.36 0.27
C GLY A 1185 -42.41 13.73 -1.04
N PRO A 1186 -42.22 14.51 -2.11
CA PRO A 1186 -41.87 13.99 -3.44
C PRO A 1186 -40.59 13.14 -3.45
N ARG A 1187 -39.65 13.46 -2.56
CA ARG A 1187 -38.33 12.80 -2.42
C ARG A 1187 -38.30 11.70 -1.34
N ALA A 1188 -39.45 11.23 -0.85
CA ALA A 1188 -39.54 10.08 0.05
C ALA A 1188 -38.91 8.81 -0.58
N CYS A 1189 -38.40 7.90 0.26
CA CYS A 1189 -37.73 6.68 -0.17
C CYS A 1189 -38.62 5.87 -1.13
N ILE A 1190 -38.06 5.50 -2.29
CA ILE A 1190 -38.77 4.68 -3.30
C ILE A 1190 -38.89 3.22 -2.86
N GLY A 1191 -37.89 2.71 -2.12
CA GLY A 1191 -37.82 1.33 -1.63
C GLY A 1191 -38.51 1.07 -0.29
N LYS A 1192 -39.42 1.95 0.19
CA LYS A 1192 -40.09 1.77 1.49
C LYS A 1192 -40.76 0.39 1.60
N HIS A 1193 -41.56 0.02 0.59
CA HIS A 1193 -42.30 -1.26 0.61
C HIS A 1193 -41.37 -2.48 0.54
N LEU A 1194 -40.28 -2.40 -0.25
CA LEU A 1194 -39.24 -3.45 -0.30
C LEU A 1194 -38.60 -3.65 1.07
N SER A 1195 -38.22 -2.55 1.74
CA SER A 1195 -37.57 -2.64 3.06
C SER A 1195 -38.48 -3.30 4.09
N TYR A 1196 -39.77 -2.94 4.19
CA TYR A 1196 -40.70 -3.66 5.07
C TYR A 1196 -40.86 -5.15 4.70
N LEU A 1197 -40.82 -5.50 3.41
CA LEU A 1197 -40.90 -6.88 2.96
C LEU A 1197 -39.65 -7.69 3.39
N GLU A 1198 -38.45 -7.16 3.14
CA GLU A 1198 -37.19 -7.75 3.58
C GLU A 1198 -37.13 -7.91 5.11
N LEU A 1199 -37.46 -6.84 5.85
CA LEU A 1199 -37.43 -6.82 7.32
C LEU A 1199 -38.33 -7.90 7.92
N ARG A 1200 -39.59 -7.98 7.47
CA ARG A 1200 -40.57 -8.96 7.97
C ARG A 1200 -40.14 -10.39 7.65
N LEU A 1201 -39.78 -10.69 6.40
CA LEU A 1201 -39.39 -12.04 6.00
C LEU A 1201 -38.14 -12.53 6.73
N ILE A 1202 -37.09 -11.70 6.81
CA ILE A 1202 -35.82 -12.07 7.48
C ILE A 1202 -36.03 -12.24 8.99
N LEU A 1203 -36.75 -11.31 9.64
CA LEU A 1203 -36.97 -11.35 11.09
C LEU A 1203 -37.87 -12.51 11.51
N ALA A 1204 -39.00 -12.72 10.83
CA ALA A 1204 -39.92 -13.80 11.16
C ALA A 1204 -39.27 -15.18 10.98
N ASN A 1205 -38.55 -15.40 9.87
CA ASN A 1205 -37.83 -16.66 9.66
C ASN A 1205 -36.69 -16.86 10.67
N LEU A 1206 -35.97 -15.80 11.07
CA LEU A 1206 -34.95 -15.89 12.13
C LEU A 1206 -35.56 -16.37 13.46
N LEU A 1207 -36.66 -15.74 13.91
CA LEU A 1207 -37.28 -16.03 15.22
C LEU A 1207 -38.10 -17.32 15.22
N TRP A 1208 -38.67 -17.74 14.09
CA TRP A 1208 -39.38 -19.02 13.98
C TRP A 1208 -38.42 -20.22 13.96
N HIS A 1209 -37.30 -20.11 13.23
CA HIS A 1209 -36.33 -21.21 13.13
C HIS A 1209 -35.37 -21.30 14.31
N PHE A 1210 -35.07 -20.20 15.00
CA PHE A 1210 -34.01 -20.14 16.01
C PHE A 1210 -34.42 -19.44 17.31
N ASP A 1211 -33.94 -19.97 18.42
CA ASP A 1211 -33.80 -19.22 19.67
C ASP A 1211 -32.48 -18.46 19.60
N VAL A 1212 -32.54 -17.12 19.73
CA VAL A 1212 -31.38 -16.22 19.59
C VAL A 1212 -30.96 -15.69 20.96
N GLU A 1213 -29.71 -15.92 21.34
CA GLU A 1213 -29.11 -15.38 22.56
C GLU A 1213 -27.97 -14.42 22.20
N ARG A 1214 -27.84 -13.29 22.91
CA ARG A 1214 -26.64 -12.44 22.81
C ARG A 1214 -25.46 -13.14 23.48
N VAL A 1215 -24.28 -13.15 22.85
CA VAL A 1215 -23.06 -13.60 23.53
C VAL A 1215 -22.67 -12.56 24.59
N PRO A 1216 -22.49 -12.94 25.87
CA PRO A 1216 -22.04 -12.00 26.91
C PRO A 1216 -20.67 -11.41 26.59
N THR A 1217 -20.50 -10.11 26.82
CA THR A 1217 -19.18 -9.45 26.79
C THR A 1217 -18.29 -10.07 27.87
N ALA A 1218 -17.04 -10.43 27.53
CA ALA A 1218 -16.15 -11.08 28.48
C ALA A 1218 -15.72 -10.10 29.60
N PRO A 1219 -15.39 -10.59 30.81
CA PRO A 1219 -14.93 -9.72 31.90
C PRO A 1219 -13.70 -8.90 31.50
N GLY A 1220 -13.83 -7.57 31.54
CA GLY A 1220 -12.79 -6.62 31.14
C GLY A 1220 -12.85 -6.15 29.68
N GLU A 1221 -13.72 -6.73 28.84
CA GLU A 1221 -14.00 -6.23 27.49
C GLU A 1221 -15.06 -5.12 27.51
N VAL A 1222 -15.07 -4.30 26.45
CA VAL A 1222 -16.01 -3.19 26.28
C VAL A 1222 -17.19 -3.64 25.42
N ASP A 1223 -18.41 -3.43 25.92
CA ASP A 1223 -19.62 -3.62 25.12
C ASP A 1223 -19.67 -2.56 23.99
N LEU A 1224 -19.32 -2.97 22.77
CA LEU A 1224 -19.33 -2.09 21.59
C LEU A 1224 -20.73 -1.63 21.17
N TRP A 1225 -21.77 -2.31 21.64
CA TRP A 1225 -23.18 -1.98 21.44
C TRP A 1225 -23.79 -1.35 22.70
N ASP A 1226 -22.99 -0.86 23.65
CA ASP A 1226 -23.50 -0.15 24.84
C ASP A 1226 -24.36 1.04 24.40
N VAL A 1227 -25.64 0.99 24.80
CA VAL A 1227 -26.65 2.02 24.52
C VAL A 1227 -26.39 3.30 25.32
N GLY A 1228 -25.66 3.20 26.44
CA GLY A 1228 -25.35 4.33 27.32
C GLY A 1228 -24.47 5.40 26.65
N GLY A 1229 -24.90 6.66 26.78
CA GLY A 1229 -24.17 7.82 26.26
C GLY A 1229 -24.23 7.94 24.74
N ASP A 1230 -25.43 7.87 24.17
CA ASP A 1230 -25.70 7.95 22.73
C ASP A 1230 -24.90 6.90 21.93
N LEU A 1231 -25.06 5.61 22.26
CA LEU A 1231 -24.33 4.51 21.63
C LEU A 1231 -22.81 4.78 21.55
N ARG A 1232 -22.17 5.13 22.67
CA ARG A 1232 -20.86 5.84 22.71
C ARG A 1232 -19.71 5.21 21.90
N HIS A 1233 -19.78 3.90 21.63
CA HIS A 1233 -18.78 3.15 20.87
C HIS A 1233 -19.11 3.02 19.36
N VAL A 1234 -20.35 3.30 18.96
CA VAL A 1234 -20.82 3.25 17.57
C VAL A 1234 -20.56 4.58 16.86
N LYS A 1235 -20.29 4.50 15.55
CA LYS A 1235 -20.04 5.65 14.67
C LYS A 1235 -21.03 5.68 13.50
N ALA A 1236 -21.30 6.87 12.98
CA ALA A 1236 -22.10 7.09 11.79
C ALA A 1236 -21.46 8.11 10.85
N PHE A 1237 -21.35 7.75 9.56
CA PHE A 1237 -20.80 8.58 8.48
C PHE A 1237 -21.85 8.72 7.38
N ASN A 1238 -22.98 9.37 7.68
CA ASN A 1238 -24.29 9.29 7.00
C ASN A 1238 -25.11 8.07 7.41
N THR A 1239 -24.59 6.85 7.27
CA THR A 1239 -25.15 5.61 7.83
C THR A 1239 -24.27 5.05 8.96
N TRP A 1240 -24.75 4.02 9.64
CA TRP A 1240 -24.03 3.32 10.71
C TRP A 1240 -22.75 2.62 10.22
N ASN A 1241 -21.68 2.71 11.00
CA ASN A 1241 -20.50 1.85 10.89
C ASN A 1241 -20.55 0.87 12.06
N LYS A 1242 -21.25 -0.24 11.85
CA LYS A 1242 -21.71 -1.19 12.87
C LYS A 1242 -20.55 -2.00 13.47
N PRO A 1243 -20.46 -2.15 14.81
CA PRO A 1243 -19.60 -3.16 15.41
C PRO A 1243 -20.23 -4.57 15.29
N PRO A 1244 -19.45 -5.66 15.43
CA PRO A 1244 -19.99 -7.02 15.43
C PRO A 1244 -21.07 -7.22 16.48
N LEU A 1245 -22.18 -7.88 16.12
CA LEU A 1245 -23.22 -8.33 17.04
C LEU A 1245 -23.12 -9.85 17.17
N MET A 1246 -22.32 -10.29 18.15
CA MET A 1246 -22.12 -11.72 18.41
C MET A 1246 -23.33 -12.31 19.11
N CYS A 1247 -23.99 -13.27 18.45
CA CYS A 1247 -25.10 -14.04 18.99
C CYS A 1247 -24.77 -15.54 18.99
N ARG A 1248 -25.39 -16.29 19.88
CA ARG A 1248 -25.51 -17.75 19.78
C ARG A 1248 -26.91 -18.07 19.27
N LEU A 1249 -27.00 -18.95 18.29
CA LEU A 1249 -28.26 -19.49 17.79
C LEU A 1249 -28.44 -20.91 18.35
N ARG A 1250 -29.67 -21.29 18.65
CA ARG A 1250 -30.09 -22.69 18.81
C ARG A 1250 -31.28 -22.94 17.88
N PRO A 1251 -31.46 -24.14 17.31
CA PRO A 1251 -32.72 -24.51 16.66
C PRO A 1251 -33.87 -24.32 17.67
N ALA A 1252 -34.94 -23.66 17.25
CA ALA A 1252 -36.07 -23.35 18.12
C ALA A 1252 -36.65 -24.62 18.76
N ALA A 1253 -36.88 -24.57 20.08
CA ALA A 1253 -37.71 -25.58 20.74
C ALA A 1253 -39.15 -25.51 20.18
N ARG A 1254 -39.67 -26.65 19.75
CA ARG A 1254 -41.01 -26.85 19.20
C ARG A 1254 -41.84 -27.68 20.17
#